data_AF-H2Z2S4-F1
#
_entry.id   AF-H2Z2S4-F1
#
_cell.length_a   1.000
_cell.length_b   1.000
_cell.length_c   1.000
_cell.angle_alpha   90.00
_cell.angle_beta   90.00
_cell.angle_gamma   90.00
#
_symmetry.space_group_name_H-M   'P 1'
#
loop_
_entity.id
_entity.type
_entity.pdbx_description
1 polymer ?
#
loop_
_entity_poly.entity_id
_entity_poly.type
_entity_poly.pdbx_seq_one_letter_code
_entity_poly.pdbx_strand_id
1 'polypeptide(L)'
;FMCGVVEGFYGRPWTAEQRIELFRRMSVMGLNTYLYAPKDDYKHRLFWREKYSDDESALLRTLIEEAEAHNVLFVYAISPGLDISFASEAEVTLLKNKLLQVQGLGCKAFALLFDDIDPVLCASDSEKFQSSANAQASITNIIYDVLDNPRFLFCPTEYCSNMAIPDVGCSPYLKTIGEKLNPNISIMWTGPKVVSHVISLESIKILNKILKRKVVIWDNIHANDYDPKRVFLGPFKGRSTHLIPHLGGVMTNPNCEFEANYIAMHSLATWWKSLDQSKDSDSISSGRATDSDSDSDYSSYDGRFFPPIHNFNHGEYNPDTALQQALTAWLPIFSQSKYPNRKVVPRSGTPPAMPMLPNHSIISQSPIPAVCTTKAVTKAVVSVKEDLNLAQSTINSELLERTLEKPPEPKKSAISVTYATRGQKARDLESEERLPGKPDVDMEENESKSEEMQTEGDANKTKPDQMDTEEMSEPLDAMQTDGEDSDVSMATANSSAPVTDVEEMSSSPGGADEKKNDESAEKAEKKISEDDYNPMKSDELENQTISFKDLLLLTECFYLPYEHGHTGKTMVQKFRWLKEKAVKLSESKNKNSEEYLDKTSLDPQALEWSEKALLFEGQCKGVNAVFNRICACPNRALLYELFPYLWDLKGMVTMLSSYVKWLGEFNPVLSSPSGPPHTYNWLGPDPEPWVFRGGLSGEFQRLLPISSSYDLFCQALPHTPQTSTYIVRPYLPSDESSVFDVCSSTWKDGVESSHSFENLKQLPADRLIGALLTLSPEYCFVVEDNEGVCGYLAATHNAKDFWRKYEIAYLPEMREKYSKPEAEDEMTEAEFTNSPPQKMIVDLHSTGDRYSYGSDLLASSHPAMMTLALTQTANPSVAKSMTVCLLSALKSHNASGIHVIVDSNSKHFQDLYLKLGFTKIPDLDTSEDITILGRVF
;
A
#
# COMPACT_ATOMS: atom_id res chain seq x y z
N PHE A 1 34.23 -0.24 -1.20
CA PHE A 1 32.85 -0.10 -1.70
C PHE A 1 31.92 0.10 -0.51
N MET A 2 31.00 1.06 -0.57
CA MET A 2 30.03 1.30 0.50
C MET A 2 28.75 0.52 0.22
N CYS A 3 28.36 -0.42 1.10
CA CYS A 3 27.13 -1.19 0.92
C CYS A 3 26.32 -1.20 2.22
N GLY A 4 25.02 -0.90 2.15
CA GLY A 4 24.17 -0.86 3.34
C GLY A 4 22.90 -0.05 3.17
N VAL A 5 22.60 0.80 4.15
CA VAL A 5 21.28 1.40 4.34
C VAL A 5 21.40 2.91 4.53
N VAL A 6 20.52 3.67 3.88
CA VAL A 6 20.25 5.07 4.22
C VAL A 6 18.89 5.15 4.90
N GLU A 7 18.83 5.79 6.06
CA GLU A 7 17.58 6.18 6.69
C GLU A 7 17.23 7.56 6.14
N GLY A 8 16.62 7.62 4.95
CA GLY A 8 16.49 8.85 4.15
C GLY A 8 15.07 9.20 3.69
N PHE A 9 14.08 8.43 4.16
CA PHE A 9 12.66 8.55 3.88
C PHE A 9 11.98 9.69 4.66
N TYR A 10 10.78 10.07 4.20
CA TYR A 10 9.85 10.96 4.91
C TYR A 10 8.97 10.21 5.91
N GLY A 11 8.60 10.89 7.00
CA GLY A 11 7.84 10.32 8.11
C GLY A 11 8.72 9.89 9.29
N ARG A 12 8.06 9.31 10.31
CA ARG A 12 8.66 8.98 11.63
C ARG A 12 10.01 8.24 11.50
N PRO A 13 11.13 8.83 11.96
CA PRO A 13 12.44 8.18 11.97
C PRO A 13 12.48 6.92 12.85
N TRP A 14 13.49 6.07 12.64
CA TRP A 14 13.72 4.89 13.48
C TRP A 14 14.20 5.30 14.89
N THR A 15 13.91 4.47 15.90
CA THR A 15 14.43 4.68 17.25
C THR A 15 15.90 4.28 17.36
N ALA A 16 16.56 4.66 18.46
CA ALA A 16 17.93 4.26 18.70
C ALA A 16 18.09 2.72 18.79
N GLU A 17 17.13 2.03 19.42
CA GLU A 17 17.13 0.57 19.51
C GLU A 17 16.91 -0.11 18.15
N GLN A 18 16.08 0.49 17.28
CA GLN A 18 15.94 0.06 15.88
C GLN A 18 17.25 0.26 15.10
N ARG A 19 17.97 1.37 15.31
CA ARG A 19 19.28 1.63 14.67
C ARG A 19 20.39 0.71 15.19
N ILE A 20 20.43 0.38 16.48
CA ILE A 20 21.41 -0.58 17.03
C ILE A 20 21.16 -1.99 16.47
N GLU A 21 19.90 -2.44 16.44
CA GLU A 21 19.53 -3.70 15.77
C GLU A 21 19.79 -3.66 14.25
N LEU A 22 19.71 -2.49 13.60
CA LEU A 22 20.13 -2.31 12.20
C LEU A 22 21.63 -2.58 12.04
N PHE A 23 22.48 -1.98 12.88
CA PHE A 23 23.93 -2.16 12.80
C PHE A 23 24.31 -3.63 13.02
N ARG A 24 23.68 -4.30 14.00
CA ARG A 24 23.85 -5.73 14.24
C ARG A 24 23.41 -6.58 13.05
N ARG A 25 22.25 -6.31 12.44
CA ARG A 25 21.79 -6.99 11.22
C ARG A 25 22.74 -6.77 10.05
N MET A 26 23.17 -5.53 9.83
CA MET A 26 24.11 -5.16 8.76
C MET A 26 25.43 -5.91 8.90
N SER A 27 26.01 -5.92 10.10
CA SER A 27 27.25 -6.65 10.41
C SER A 27 27.15 -8.14 10.07
N VAL A 28 26.11 -8.82 10.55
CA VAL A 28 25.83 -10.24 10.25
C VAL A 28 25.59 -10.48 8.75
N MET A 29 24.92 -9.54 8.07
CA MET A 29 24.67 -9.62 6.62
C MET A 29 25.91 -9.29 5.77
N GLY A 30 26.96 -8.67 6.33
CA GLY A 30 28.14 -8.20 5.59
C GLY A 30 27.94 -6.84 4.90
N LEU A 31 27.02 -6.02 5.41
CA LEU A 31 26.79 -4.63 5.03
C LEU A 31 27.59 -3.71 5.98
N ASN A 32 28.13 -2.61 5.45
CA ASN A 32 29.23 -1.85 6.08
C ASN A 32 29.04 -0.33 6.17
N THR A 33 27.92 0.22 5.68
CA THR A 33 27.67 1.69 5.66
C THR A 33 26.22 2.03 6.01
N TYR A 34 26.04 2.88 7.03
CA TYR A 34 24.77 3.48 7.42
C TYR A 34 24.83 5.00 7.22
N LEU A 35 23.85 5.55 6.51
CA LEU A 35 23.70 7.00 6.28
C LEU A 35 22.51 7.54 7.08
N TYR A 36 22.81 8.39 8.06
CA TYR A 36 21.82 9.12 8.86
C TYR A 36 21.31 10.32 8.07
N ALA A 37 20.14 10.20 7.44
CA ALA A 37 19.49 11.27 6.67
C ALA A 37 17.97 11.44 6.90
N PRO A 38 17.40 11.16 8.11
CA PRO A 38 15.96 11.11 8.29
C PRO A 38 15.32 12.48 8.04
N LYS A 39 14.41 12.58 7.07
CA LYS A 39 13.83 13.86 6.62
C LYS A 39 13.05 14.58 7.73
N ASP A 40 12.43 13.81 8.62
CA ASP A 40 11.65 14.28 9.77
C ASP A 40 12.49 14.53 11.04
N ASP A 41 13.83 14.33 11.04
CA ASP A 41 14.66 14.97 12.08
C ASP A 41 14.71 16.48 11.79
N TYR A 42 14.01 17.23 12.62
CA TYR A 42 14.01 18.69 12.60
C TYR A 42 15.42 19.27 12.51
N LYS A 43 16.42 18.73 13.22
CA LYS A 43 17.79 19.25 13.23
C LYS A 43 18.68 18.70 12.12
N HIS A 44 18.20 17.75 11.32
CA HIS A 44 18.85 17.32 10.08
C HIS A 44 18.50 18.23 8.88
N ARG A 45 17.24 18.71 8.80
CA ARG A 45 16.74 19.47 7.65
C ARG A 45 16.11 20.84 7.98
N LEU A 46 15.01 20.89 8.73
CA LEU A 46 14.21 22.11 8.90
C LEU A 46 14.89 23.20 9.74
N PHE A 47 15.56 22.81 10.83
CA PHE A 47 16.31 23.66 11.75
C PHE A 47 17.78 23.24 11.76
N TRP A 48 18.36 23.01 10.57
CA TRP A 48 19.73 22.49 10.40
C TRP A 48 20.80 23.33 11.14
N ARG A 49 20.56 24.64 11.29
CA ARG A 49 21.40 25.60 12.04
C ARG A 49 21.48 25.33 13.54
N GLU A 50 20.47 24.69 14.13
CA GLU A 50 20.45 24.42 15.57
C GLU A 50 21.43 23.32 15.95
N LYS A 51 22.18 23.54 17.03
CA LYS A 51 22.99 22.49 17.64
C LYS A 51 22.12 21.42 18.28
N TYR A 52 22.66 20.20 18.34
CA TYR A 52 22.08 19.17 19.20
C TYR A 52 22.25 19.56 20.67
N SER A 53 21.27 19.26 21.52
CA SER A 53 21.35 19.40 22.98
C SER A 53 22.35 18.38 23.57
N ASP A 54 22.63 18.45 24.86
CA ASP A 54 23.50 17.47 25.52
C ASP A 54 22.89 16.05 25.48
N ASP A 55 21.57 15.91 25.68
CA ASP A 55 20.85 14.63 25.57
C ASP A 55 20.88 14.06 24.14
N GLU A 56 20.62 14.91 23.14
CA GLU A 56 20.68 14.54 21.71
C GLU A 56 22.11 14.18 21.29
N SER A 57 23.11 14.90 21.82
CA SER A 57 24.53 14.65 21.58
C SER A 57 25.02 13.35 22.23
N ALA A 58 24.53 13.02 23.42
CA ALA A 58 24.79 11.75 24.08
C ALA A 58 24.20 10.59 23.28
N LEU A 59 22.94 10.72 22.83
CA LEU A 59 22.28 9.71 22.01
C LEU A 59 23.00 9.48 20.66
N LEU A 60 23.42 10.56 19.99
CA LEU A 60 24.19 10.46 18.75
C LEU A 60 25.59 9.86 18.97
N ARG A 61 26.26 10.19 20.08
CA ARG A 61 27.53 9.55 20.48
C ARG A 61 27.37 8.04 20.60
N THR A 62 26.39 7.56 21.38
CA THR A 62 26.11 6.13 21.53
C THR A 62 25.80 5.46 20.18
N LEU A 63 25.07 6.11 19.28
CA LEU A 63 24.79 5.56 17.95
C LEU A 63 26.04 5.49 17.04
N ILE A 64 27.01 6.39 17.20
CA ILE A 64 28.29 6.34 16.49
C ILE A 64 29.17 5.20 17.06
N GLU A 65 29.23 5.08 18.38
CA GLU A 65 29.99 4.05 19.10
C GLU A 65 29.46 2.64 18.81
N GLU A 66 28.13 2.45 18.83
CA GLU A 66 27.47 1.18 18.47
C GLU A 66 27.66 0.81 16.99
N ALA A 67 27.68 1.78 16.08
CA ALA A 67 27.98 1.51 14.67
C ALA A 67 29.42 1.04 14.49
N GLU A 68 30.39 1.71 15.13
CA GLU A 68 31.81 1.33 15.10
C GLU A 68 32.04 -0.07 15.72
N ALA A 69 31.41 -0.37 16.86
CA ALA A 69 31.46 -1.70 17.48
C ALA A 69 30.96 -2.83 16.57
N HIS A 70 29.99 -2.53 15.69
CA HIS A 70 29.44 -3.47 14.71
C HIS A 70 30.17 -3.45 13.34
N ASN A 71 31.29 -2.73 13.21
CA ASN A 71 32.03 -2.53 11.96
C ASN A 71 31.21 -1.83 10.84
N VAL A 72 30.21 -1.03 11.22
CA VAL A 72 29.39 -0.23 10.32
C VAL A 72 29.90 1.21 10.31
N LEU A 73 30.19 1.75 9.13
CA LEU A 73 30.45 3.19 8.99
C LEU A 73 29.17 3.96 9.30
N PHE A 74 29.17 4.75 10.36
CA PHE A 74 28.20 5.82 10.56
C PHE A 74 28.58 7.03 9.69
N VAL A 75 27.65 7.50 8.85
CA VAL A 75 27.77 8.75 8.09
C VAL A 75 26.68 9.73 8.56
N TYR A 76 27.08 10.92 9.03
CA TYR A 76 26.12 11.97 9.37
C TYR A 76 25.81 12.86 8.16
N ALA A 77 24.56 12.87 7.69
CA ALA A 77 24.11 13.81 6.66
C ALA A 77 23.46 15.07 7.26
N ILE A 78 23.49 16.16 6.51
CA ILE A 78 22.70 17.37 6.79
C ILE A 78 22.11 17.96 5.51
N SER A 79 20.88 18.47 5.59
CA SER A 79 20.07 18.96 4.46
C SER A 79 19.81 20.48 4.55
N PRO A 80 20.82 21.35 4.32
CA PRO A 80 20.64 22.80 4.51
C PRO A 80 19.90 23.49 3.35
N GLY A 81 19.67 22.81 2.23
CA GLY A 81 19.28 23.42 0.95
C GLY A 81 17.91 24.11 0.90
N LEU A 82 17.05 23.97 1.91
CA LEU A 82 15.71 24.58 1.91
C LEU A 82 15.74 26.11 2.09
N ASP A 83 16.69 26.64 2.87
CA ASP A 83 16.68 28.05 3.29
C ASP A 83 18.07 28.67 3.49
N ILE A 84 19.15 27.97 3.11
CA ILE A 84 20.52 28.50 3.21
C ILE A 84 20.78 29.61 2.19
N SER A 85 21.40 30.72 2.64
CA SER A 85 22.09 31.64 1.72
C SER A 85 23.55 31.22 1.59
N PHE A 86 23.92 30.74 0.39
CA PHE A 86 25.27 30.27 0.10
C PHE A 86 26.33 31.40 0.14
N ALA A 87 25.91 32.67 -0.07
CA ALA A 87 26.81 33.81 -0.02
C ALA A 87 27.16 34.25 1.40
N SER A 88 26.29 33.99 2.38
CA SER A 88 26.41 34.45 3.76
C SER A 88 27.48 33.69 4.56
N GLU A 89 28.50 34.42 5.03
CA GLU A 89 29.56 33.83 5.86
C GLU A 89 29.04 33.38 7.24
N ALA A 90 27.97 33.99 7.73
CA ALA A 90 27.31 33.57 8.97
C ALA A 90 26.63 32.20 8.81
N GLU A 91 25.92 31.98 7.70
CA GLU A 91 25.28 30.70 7.36
C GLU A 91 26.31 29.57 7.20
N VAL A 92 27.38 29.85 6.45
CA VAL A 92 28.52 28.94 6.28
C VAL A 92 29.18 28.63 7.63
N THR A 93 29.25 29.59 8.55
CA THR A 93 29.80 29.40 9.90
C THR A 93 28.89 28.57 10.80
N LEU A 94 27.56 28.73 10.71
CA LEU A 94 26.60 27.85 11.40
C LEU A 94 26.72 26.40 10.91
N LEU A 95 26.84 26.18 9.59
CA LEU A 95 27.00 24.84 9.00
C LEU A 95 28.29 24.16 9.49
N LYS A 96 29.42 24.89 9.50
CA LYS A 96 30.69 24.43 10.08
C LYS A 96 30.52 24.06 11.55
N ASN A 97 29.93 24.95 12.36
CA ASN A 97 29.77 24.75 13.81
C ASN A 97 28.86 23.55 14.16
N LYS A 98 27.88 23.22 13.31
CA LYS A 98 27.02 22.05 13.47
C LYS A 98 27.76 20.75 13.12
N LEU A 99 28.51 20.72 12.02
CA LEU A 99 29.26 19.53 11.62
C LEU A 99 30.47 19.26 12.54
N LEU A 100 31.17 20.30 13.00
CA LEU A 100 32.22 20.20 14.01
C LEU A 100 31.70 19.68 15.36
N GLN A 101 30.45 20.00 15.75
CA GLN A 101 29.82 19.38 16.92
C GLN A 101 29.75 17.86 16.76
N VAL A 102 29.23 17.38 15.63
CA VAL A 102 29.07 15.94 15.36
C VAL A 102 30.41 15.22 15.17
N GLN A 103 31.42 15.89 14.62
CA GLN A 103 32.80 15.38 14.62
C GLN A 103 33.33 15.19 16.05
N GLY A 104 33.05 16.12 16.96
CA GLY A 104 33.35 16.00 18.40
C GLY A 104 32.57 14.90 19.15
N LEU A 105 31.57 14.28 18.52
CA LEU A 105 30.90 13.07 19.02
C LEU A 105 31.62 11.78 18.58
N GLY A 106 32.64 11.88 17.71
CA GLY A 106 33.39 10.75 17.18
C GLY A 106 33.05 10.40 15.72
N CYS A 107 32.22 11.18 15.04
CA CYS A 107 31.80 10.89 13.66
C CYS A 107 32.95 11.11 12.65
N LYS A 108 33.20 10.11 11.80
CA LYS A 108 34.35 10.05 10.86
C LYS A 108 33.96 10.18 9.38
N ALA A 109 32.67 10.36 9.08
CA ALA A 109 32.16 10.49 7.72
C ALA A 109 30.89 11.34 7.67
N PHE A 110 30.73 12.12 6.61
CA PHE A 110 29.71 13.16 6.51
C PHE A 110 29.04 13.20 5.13
N ALA A 111 27.87 13.84 5.04
CA ALA A 111 27.23 14.14 3.78
C ALA A 111 26.51 15.49 3.77
N LEU A 112 26.48 16.14 2.60
CA LEU A 112 25.62 17.30 2.33
C LEU A 112 24.56 16.92 1.30
N LEU A 113 23.29 17.20 1.62
CA LEU A 113 22.15 16.85 0.79
C LEU A 113 21.49 18.14 0.23
N PHE A 114 21.34 18.17 -1.09
CA PHE A 114 20.60 19.20 -1.84
C PHE A 114 19.47 18.59 -2.67
N ASP A 115 18.90 17.47 -2.19
CA ASP A 115 17.72 16.79 -2.72
C ASP A 115 16.44 17.54 -2.36
N ASP A 116 15.38 17.44 -3.18
CA ASP A 116 14.06 18.03 -2.94
C ASP A 116 14.07 19.53 -2.54
N ILE A 117 14.77 20.36 -3.33
CA ILE A 117 14.83 21.83 -3.20
C ILE A 117 14.59 22.52 -4.55
N ASP A 118 14.28 23.81 -4.51
CA ASP A 118 14.26 24.66 -5.71
C ASP A 118 15.70 24.97 -6.16
N PRO A 119 16.08 24.75 -7.43
CA PRO A 119 17.42 25.09 -7.93
C PRO A 119 17.67 26.60 -8.12
N VAL A 120 16.66 27.46 -7.95
CA VAL A 120 16.78 28.93 -8.05
C VAL A 120 17.54 29.51 -6.85
N LEU A 121 18.62 30.25 -7.13
CA LEU A 121 19.37 30.99 -6.12
C LEU A 121 18.63 32.27 -5.68
N CYS A 122 18.81 32.65 -4.42
CA CYS A 122 18.39 33.97 -3.94
C CYS A 122 19.26 35.09 -4.56
N ALA A 123 18.83 36.35 -4.41
CA ALA A 123 19.50 37.49 -5.05
C ALA A 123 20.99 37.63 -4.67
N SER A 124 21.31 37.59 -3.37
CA SER A 124 22.70 37.70 -2.87
C SER A 124 23.60 36.52 -3.28
N ASP A 125 23.01 35.34 -3.47
CA ASP A 125 23.75 34.17 -3.94
C ASP A 125 24.00 34.25 -5.45
N SER A 126 23.05 34.81 -6.21
CA SER A 126 23.16 35.05 -7.66
C SER A 126 24.21 36.12 -8.01
N GLU A 127 24.49 37.06 -7.11
CA GLU A 127 25.60 38.02 -7.25
C GLU A 127 26.98 37.36 -7.09
N LYS A 128 27.06 36.25 -6.34
CA LYS A 128 28.32 35.57 -5.97
C LYS A 128 28.61 34.31 -6.78
N PHE A 129 27.56 33.60 -7.24
CA PHE A 129 27.68 32.30 -7.89
C PHE A 129 26.97 32.27 -9.26
N GLN A 130 27.65 31.70 -10.25
CA GLN A 130 27.15 31.58 -11.63
C GLN A 130 25.98 30.59 -11.79
N SER A 131 25.79 29.69 -10.82
CA SER A 131 24.69 28.71 -10.77
C SER A 131 24.57 28.11 -9.37
N SER A 132 23.46 27.44 -9.07
CA SER A 132 23.29 26.64 -7.86
C SER A 132 24.32 25.51 -7.76
N ALA A 133 24.73 24.89 -8.89
CA ALA A 133 25.83 23.92 -8.89
C ALA A 133 27.16 24.53 -8.43
N ASN A 134 27.47 25.78 -8.82
CA ASN A 134 28.67 26.47 -8.33
C ASN A 134 28.58 26.76 -6.82
N ALA A 135 27.41 27.21 -6.34
CA ALA A 135 27.19 27.51 -4.93
C ALA A 135 27.32 26.24 -4.05
N GLN A 136 26.63 25.17 -4.43
CA GLN A 136 26.63 23.88 -3.75
C GLN A 136 28.01 23.22 -3.76
N ALA A 137 28.73 23.20 -4.88
CA ALA A 137 30.10 22.69 -4.94
C ALA A 137 31.06 23.53 -4.09
N SER A 138 30.93 24.86 -4.12
CA SER A 138 31.79 25.77 -3.34
C SER A 138 31.62 25.56 -1.83
N ILE A 139 30.38 25.52 -1.33
CA ILE A 139 30.16 25.29 0.11
C ILE A 139 30.56 23.86 0.52
N THR A 140 30.31 22.87 -0.33
CA THR A 140 30.67 21.47 -0.03
C THR A 140 32.19 21.28 0.09
N ASN A 141 32.98 21.89 -0.80
CA ASN A 141 34.44 21.87 -0.69
C ASN A 141 34.90 22.58 0.61
N ILE A 142 34.36 23.77 0.92
CA ILE A 142 34.71 24.51 2.15
C ILE A 142 34.40 23.70 3.43
N ILE A 143 33.34 22.89 3.43
CA ILE A 143 32.97 22.01 4.54
C ILE A 143 33.88 20.77 4.60
N TYR A 144 34.20 20.17 3.44
CA TYR A 144 35.14 19.04 3.33
C TYR A 144 36.52 19.39 3.88
N ASP A 145 37.06 20.55 3.49
CA ASP A 145 38.37 21.04 3.93
C ASP A 145 38.38 21.34 5.45
N VAL A 146 37.28 21.87 6.00
CA VAL A 146 37.17 22.21 7.44
C VAL A 146 37.04 20.98 8.35
N LEU A 147 36.53 19.86 7.85
CA LEU A 147 36.40 18.62 8.61
C LEU A 147 37.65 17.71 8.49
N ASP A 148 38.74 18.23 7.93
CA ASP A 148 39.97 17.52 7.56
C ASP A 148 39.74 16.34 6.60
N ASN A 149 39.18 16.66 5.42
CA ASN A 149 39.16 15.78 4.25
C ASN A 149 38.52 14.37 4.48
N PRO A 150 37.44 14.23 5.28
CA PRO A 150 36.94 12.92 5.73
C PRO A 150 36.26 12.16 4.59
N ARG A 151 35.79 10.93 4.85
CA ARG A 151 34.91 10.24 3.88
C ARG A 151 33.60 11.01 3.74
N PHE A 152 33.39 11.61 2.55
CA PHE A 152 32.32 12.59 2.33
C PHE A 152 31.44 12.23 1.13
N LEU A 153 30.13 12.46 1.27
CA LEU A 153 29.13 12.27 0.20
C LEU A 153 28.37 13.57 -0.12
N PHE A 154 27.93 13.70 -1.36
CA PHE A 154 27.15 14.84 -1.87
C PHE A 154 25.91 14.33 -2.59
N CYS A 155 24.71 14.79 -2.18
CA CYS A 155 23.49 14.56 -2.95
C CYS A 155 23.22 15.79 -3.83
N PRO A 156 23.27 15.66 -5.16
CA PRO A 156 22.91 16.73 -6.09
C PRO A 156 21.40 17.03 -6.05
N THR A 157 21.01 18.20 -6.57
CA THR A 157 19.60 18.54 -6.83
C THR A 157 19.08 17.79 -8.06
N GLU A 158 19.88 17.68 -9.12
CA GLU A 158 19.64 16.71 -10.20
C GLU A 158 20.19 15.33 -9.77
N TYR A 159 19.40 14.51 -9.04
CA TYR A 159 19.86 13.21 -8.51
C TYR A 159 19.37 11.97 -9.26
N CYS A 160 18.56 12.15 -10.30
CA CYS A 160 18.14 11.09 -11.22
C CYS A 160 18.10 11.59 -12.67
N SER A 161 18.08 10.67 -13.65
CA SER A 161 18.12 11.06 -15.08
C SER A 161 16.93 11.94 -15.48
N ASN A 162 15.75 11.71 -14.92
CA ASN A 162 14.55 12.52 -15.17
C ASN A 162 14.66 13.98 -14.68
N MET A 163 15.63 14.29 -13.82
CA MET A 163 15.90 15.65 -13.32
C MET A 163 17.05 16.35 -14.05
N ALA A 164 17.81 15.65 -14.89
CA ALA A 164 18.97 16.22 -15.57
C ALA A 164 18.57 16.99 -16.84
N ILE A 165 18.82 18.30 -16.89
CA ILE A 165 18.32 19.18 -17.96
C ILE A 165 19.46 19.56 -18.94
N PRO A 166 19.39 19.28 -20.25
CA PRO A 166 18.30 18.58 -20.97
C PRO A 166 18.39 17.05 -20.88
N ASP A 167 19.56 16.53 -20.53
CA ASP A 167 19.83 15.10 -20.30
C ASP A 167 21.10 14.92 -19.44
N VAL A 168 21.36 13.71 -18.94
CA VAL A 168 22.53 13.40 -18.09
C VAL A 168 23.87 13.66 -18.78
N GLY A 169 23.99 13.42 -20.08
CA GLY A 169 25.23 13.62 -20.83
C GLY A 169 25.53 15.09 -21.12
N CYS A 170 24.52 15.96 -21.12
CA CYS A 170 24.61 17.37 -21.49
C CYS A 170 24.34 18.37 -20.34
N SER A 171 23.87 17.93 -19.17
CA SER A 171 23.45 18.82 -18.08
C SER A 171 24.56 19.81 -17.65
N PRO A 172 24.30 21.13 -17.71
CA PRO A 172 25.22 22.14 -17.21
C PRO A 172 25.46 22.00 -15.70
N TYR A 173 24.41 21.65 -14.94
CA TYR A 173 24.48 21.45 -13.50
C TYR A 173 25.42 20.26 -13.17
N LEU A 174 25.17 19.08 -13.74
CA LEU A 174 26.00 17.89 -13.48
C LEU A 174 27.43 18.08 -13.98
N LYS A 175 27.63 18.74 -15.12
CA LYS A 175 28.97 19.11 -15.61
C LYS A 175 29.71 19.99 -14.59
N THR A 176 29.05 21.00 -14.04
CA THR A 176 29.65 21.89 -13.03
C THR A 176 29.96 21.14 -11.73
N ILE A 177 29.10 20.24 -11.25
CA ILE A 177 29.39 19.36 -10.12
C ILE A 177 30.59 18.43 -10.42
N GLY A 178 30.66 17.83 -11.62
CA GLY A 178 31.81 17.03 -12.06
C GLY A 178 33.12 17.82 -12.11
N GLU A 179 33.07 19.10 -12.50
CA GLU A 179 34.22 19.99 -12.68
C GLU A 179 34.67 20.78 -11.45
N LYS A 180 33.79 21.01 -10.46
CA LYS A 180 34.04 21.92 -9.34
C LYS A 180 34.00 21.26 -7.96
N LEU A 181 33.29 20.13 -7.80
CA LEU A 181 33.33 19.36 -6.55
C LEU A 181 34.69 18.67 -6.41
N ASN A 182 35.26 18.68 -5.20
CA ASN A 182 36.53 18.01 -4.89
C ASN A 182 36.47 16.52 -5.33
N PRO A 183 37.48 16.00 -6.07
CA PRO A 183 37.41 14.66 -6.68
C PRO A 183 37.28 13.51 -5.67
N ASN A 184 37.65 13.70 -4.41
CA ASN A 184 37.52 12.71 -3.34
C ASN A 184 36.09 12.60 -2.78
N ILE A 185 35.22 13.56 -3.08
CA ILE A 185 33.83 13.57 -2.60
C ILE A 185 32.98 12.65 -3.49
N SER A 186 32.34 11.68 -2.86
CA SER A 186 31.45 10.74 -3.55
C SER A 186 30.11 11.41 -3.87
N ILE A 187 29.56 11.15 -5.06
CA ILE A 187 28.26 11.71 -5.47
C ILE A 187 27.20 10.61 -5.40
N MET A 188 26.03 10.94 -4.84
CA MET A 188 24.88 10.05 -4.76
C MET A 188 23.95 10.19 -5.97
N TRP A 189 23.27 9.10 -6.34
CA TRP A 189 22.40 9.03 -7.52
C TRP A 189 21.33 7.94 -7.36
N THR A 190 20.09 8.15 -7.81
CA THR A 190 18.99 7.17 -7.66
C THR A 190 18.69 6.34 -8.91
N GLY A 191 19.43 6.59 -10.01
CA GLY A 191 19.28 5.91 -11.30
C GLY A 191 18.49 6.75 -12.32
N PRO A 192 17.81 6.14 -13.31
CA PRO A 192 16.97 6.87 -14.25
C PRO A 192 15.85 7.71 -13.61
N LYS A 193 15.34 7.28 -12.45
CA LYS A 193 14.17 7.83 -11.75
C LYS A 193 14.46 8.07 -10.27
N VAL A 194 13.52 8.69 -9.56
CA VAL A 194 13.51 8.71 -8.09
C VAL A 194 13.42 7.27 -7.56
N VAL A 195 12.46 6.49 -8.09
CA VAL A 195 12.36 5.03 -7.84
C VAL A 195 12.66 4.28 -9.14
N SER A 196 13.93 3.97 -9.37
CA SER A 196 14.37 3.29 -10.60
C SER A 196 13.90 1.84 -10.66
N HIS A 197 13.10 1.49 -11.67
CA HIS A 197 12.74 0.09 -11.97
C HIS A 197 14.00 -0.71 -12.33
N VAL A 198 14.82 -0.21 -13.25
CA VAL A 198 16.08 -0.80 -13.69
C VAL A 198 17.17 0.28 -13.71
N ILE A 199 18.38 -0.07 -13.29
CA ILE A 199 19.59 0.77 -13.45
C ILE A 199 20.51 0.04 -14.44
N SER A 200 20.79 0.65 -15.59
CA SER A 200 21.58 0.03 -16.65
C SER A 200 23.07 0.42 -16.56
N LEU A 201 23.95 -0.47 -17.00
CA LEU A 201 25.39 -0.19 -17.03
C LEU A 201 25.73 1.02 -17.91
N GLU A 202 24.97 1.24 -18.99
CA GLU A 202 25.21 2.36 -19.88
C GLU A 202 24.80 3.72 -19.27
N SER A 203 23.71 3.79 -18.50
CA SER A 203 23.37 5.03 -17.79
C SER A 203 24.44 5.42 -16.76
N ILE A 204 25.01 4.43 -16.06
CA ILE A 204 26.12 4.65 -15.11
C ILE A 204 27.43 5.04 -15.82
N LYS A 205 27.73 4.50 -17.01
CA LYS A 205 28.90 4.96 -17.80
C LYS A 205 28.78 6.41 -18.25
N ILE A 206 27.61 6.82 -18.76
CA ILE A 206 27.34 8.20 -19.18
C ILE A 206 27.47 9.15 -17.97
N LEU A 207 26.85 8.79 -16.85
CA LEU A 207 26.90 9.54 -15.59
C LEU A 207 28.32 9.69 -15.02
N ASN A 208 29.06 8.59 -14.93
CA ASN A 208 30.44 8.60 -14.43
C ASN A 208 31.37 9.44 -15.35
N LYS A 209 31.07 9.54 -16.65
CA LYS A 209 31.82 10.36 -17.61
C LYS A 209 31.61 11.87 -17.38
N ILE A 210 30.38 12.32 -17.12
CA ILE A 210 30.11 13.75 -16.84
C ILE A 210 30.55 14.15 -15.42
N LEU A 211 30.32 13.28 -14.43
CA LEU A 211 30.70 13.53 -13.02
C LEU A 211 32.18 13.26 -12.73
N LYS A 212 32.90 12.61 -13.65
CA LYS A 212 34.35 12.33 -13.59
C LYS A 212 34.78 11.45 -12.39
N ARG A 213 33.83 10.72 -11.78
CA ARG A 213 34.01 9.79 -10.65
C ARG A 213 32.90 8.72 -10.64
N LYS A 214 33.10 7.62 -9.92
CA LYS A 214 32.07 6.59 -9.70
C LYS A 214 31.02 7.10 -8.71
N VAL A 215 29.73 6.97 -9.04
CA VAL A 215 28.64 7.34 -8.11
C VAL A 215 28.35 6.26 -7.06
N VAL A 216 27.70 6.66 -5.97
CA VAL A 216 27.09 5.79 -4.96
C VAL A 216 25.59 5.76 -5.22
N ILE A 217 24.98 4.59 -5.36
CA ILE A 217 23.52 4.53 -5.54
C ILE A 217 22.82 4.77 -4.21
N TRP A 218 21.88 5.72 -4.20
CA TRP A 218 20.81 5.83 -3.21
C TRP A 218 19.61 5.08 -3.79
N ASP A 219 19.28 3.90 -3.26
CA ASP A 219 18.34 3.00 -3.93
C ASP A 219 16.96 2.96 -3.27
N ASN A 220 16.01 3.69 -3.85
CA ASN A 220 14.62 3.78 -3.37
C ASN A 220 13.73 2.61 -3.82
N ILE A 221 14.26 1.50 -4.37
CA ILE A 221 13.45 0.35 -4.81
C ILE A 221 12.59 -0.28 -3.69
N HIS A 222 12.94 -0.05 -2.42
CA HIS A 222 12.17 -0.51 -1.25
C HIS A 222 11.53 0.63 -0.44
N ALA A 223 11.66 1.89 -0.86
CA ALA A 223 11.05 3.04 -0.17
C ALA A 223 9.52 3.04 -0.35
N ASN A 224 8.76 3.38 0.70
CA ASN A 224 7.29 3.40 0.68
C ASN A 224 6.65 4.67 1.25
N ASP A 225 7.44 5.67 1.65
CA ASP A 225 6.98 6.96 2.18
C ASP A 225 6.01 7.72 1.25
N TYR A 226 6.20 7.60 -0.07
CA TYR A 226 5.35 8.19 -1.09
C TYR A 226 3.92 7.56 -1.20
N ASP A 227 3.68 6.40 -0.61
CA ASP A 227 2.35 5.76 -0.57
C ASP A 227 2.17 4.88 0.69
N PRO A 228 1.53 5.39 1.76
CA PRO A 228 1.38 4.67 3.02
C PRO A 228 0.45 3.45 2.97
N LYS A 229 -0.17 3.14 1.80
CA LYS A 229 -0.85 1.85 1.56
C LYS A 229 0.08 0.77 0.99
N ARG A 230 1.37 1.04 0.76
CA ARG A 230 2.34 0.10 0.19
C ARG A 230 3.43 -0.27 1.21
N VAL A 231 3.91 -1.51 1.10
CA VAL A 231 5.12 -2.02 1.75
C VAL A 231 5.76 -2.99 0.76
N PHE A 232 7.09 -3.08 0.77
CA PHE A 232 7.88 -3.80 -0.21
C PHE A 232 8.75 -4.84 0.47
N LEU A 233 8.36 -6.11 0.30
CA LEU A 233 8.95 -7.30 0.88
C LEU A 233 9.55 -8.23 -0.19
N GLY A 234 9.55 -7.83 -1.47
CA GLY A 234 10.24 -8.53 -2.56
C GLY A 234 11.78 -8.33 -2.52
N PRO A 235 12.54 -9.11 -3.32
CA PRO A 235 13.99 -9.06 -3.35
C PRO A 235 14.52 -7.83 -4.10
N PHE A 236 15.74 -7.39 -3.78
CA PHE A 236 16.49 -6.41 -4.55
C PHE A 236 16.63 -6.86 -6.01
N LYS A 237 16.23 -6.03 -6.99
CA LYS A 237 16.08 -6.42 -8.40
C LYS A 237 16.28 -5.23 -9.35
N GLY A 238 16.52 -5.52 -10.64
CA GLY A 238 16.74 -4.50 -11.69
C GLY A 238 18.14 -3.87 -11.69
N ARG A 239 19.07 -4.41 -10.90
CA ARG A 239 20.48 -4.01 -10.84
C ARG A 239 21.33 -5.24 -11.19
N SER A 240 22.11 -5.18 -12.25
CA SER A 240 23.06 -6.27 -12.60
C SER A 240 24.30 -6.17 -11.71
N THR A 241 24.90 -7.29 -11.28
CA THR A 241 26.15 -7.24 -10.50
C THR A 241 27.30 -6.63 -11.31
N HIS A 242 27.22 -6.66 -12.64
CA HIS A 242 28.13 -5.93 -13.55
C HIS A 242 28.15 -4.40 -13.32
N LEU A 243 27.23 -3.83 -12.54
CA LEU A 243 27.30 -2.45 -12.07
C LEU A 243 28.38 -2.24 -11.00
N ILE A 244 28.66 -3.24 -10.16
CA ILE A 244 29.48 -3.10 -8.96
C ILE A 244 30.89 -2.54 -9.27
N PRO A 245 31.63 -3.01 -10.30
CA PRO A 245 32.93 -2.42 -10.67
C PRO A 245 32.86 -0.95 -11.10
N HIS A 246 31.68 -0.44 -11.49
CA HIS A 246 31.46 0.92 -11.97
C HIS A 246 30.87 1.86 -10.91
N LEU A 247 30.60 1.38 -9.70
CA LEU A 247 30.04 2.17 -8.60
C LEU A 247 31.04 2.35 -7.44
N GLY A 248 30.84 3.38 -6.62
CA GLY A 248 31.49 3.56 -5.32
C GLY A 248 30.76 2.83 -4.19
N GLY A 249 29.46 2.60 -4.37
CA GLY A 249 28.60 1.92 -3.40
C GLY A 249 27.14 1.80 -3.84
N VAL A 250 26.34 1.11 -3.01
CA VAL A 250 24.87 1.04 -3.07
C VAL A 250 24.33 1.07 -1.64
N MET A 251 23.48 2.05 -1.32
CA MET A 251 22.78 2.18 -0.04
C MET A 251 21.28 2.17 -0.32
N THR A 252 20.53 1.19 0.19
CA THR A 252 19.08 1.17 0.02
C THR A 252 18.41 2.16 0.96
N ASN A 253 17.42 2.90 0.46
CA ASN A 253 16.42 3.60 1.25
C ASN A 253 15.17 2.69 1.29
N PRO A 254 14.91 2.00 2.40
CA PRO A 254 13.91 0.93 2.45
C PRO A 254 12.58 1.45 3.02
N ASN A 255 11.69 0.55 3.45
CA ASN A 255 10.39 0.93 4.01
C ASN A 255 10.57 1.71 5.33
N CYS A 256 9.61 2.57 5.66
CA CYS A 256 9.53 3.23 6.97
C CYS A 256 9.45 2.21 8.12
N GLU A 257 8.76 1.09 7.89
CA GLU A 257 8.59 -0.04 8.80
C GLU A 257 9.91 -0.82 8.95
N PHE A 258 10.47 -0.82 10.16
CA PHE A 258 11.80 -1.37 10.41
C PHE A 258 11.89 -2.89 10.18
N GLU A 259 10.92 -3.65 10.68
CA GLU A 259 10.92 -5.11 10.59
C GLU A 259 10.52 -5.63 9.20
N ALA A 260 9.89 -4.79 8.37
CA ALA A 260 9.62 -5.08 6.96
C ALA A 260 10.90 -5.16 6.10
N ASN A 261 11.98 -4.52 6.53
CA ASN A 261 13.18 -4.31 5.73
C ASN A 261 14.15 -5.50 5.69
N TYR A 262 13.83 -6.59 6.38
CA TYR A 262 14.72 -7.75 6.49
C TYR A 262 15.07 -8.34 5.11
N ILE A 263 14.09 -8.48 4.22
CA ILE A 263 14.31 -9.03 2.88
C ILE A 263 15.04 -8.03 1.97
N ALA A 264 14.72 -6.73 2.07
CA ALA A 264 15.42 -5.68 1.34
C ALA A 264 16.93 -5.67 1.65
N MET A 265 17.29 -5.70 2.93
CA MET A 265 18.68 -5.77 3.39
C MET A 265 19.36 -7.09 3.01
N HIS A 266 18.72 -8.23 3.26
CA HIS A 266 19.31 -9.55 3.01
C HIS A 266 19.56 -9.78 1.52
N SER A 267 18.62 -9.41 0.65
CA SER A 267 18.77 -9.59 -0.80
C SER A 267 19.79 -8.62 -1.41
N LEU A 268 19.90 -7.38 -0.90
CA LEU A 268 21.01 -6.48 -1.23
C LEU A 268 22.37 -7.07 -0.80
N ALA A 269 22.44 -7.69 0.38
CA ALA A 269 23.66 -8.34 0.85
C ALA A 269 24.05 -9.57 0.01
N THR A 270 23.07 -10.39 -0.41
CA THR A 270 23.28 -11.50 -1.36
C THR A 270 23.77 -10.96 -2.72
N TRP A 271 23.17 -9.87 -3.22
CA TRP A 271 23.61 -9.20 -4.47
C TRP A 271 25.05 -8.69 -4.39
N TRP A 272 25.43 -8.01 -3.31
CA TRP A 272 26.79 -7.54 -3.08
C TRP A 272 27.81 -8.69 -3.03
N LYS A 273 27.49 -9.78 -2.31
CA LYS A 273 28.35 -10.97 -2.20
C LYS A 273 28.48 -11.77 -3.50
N SER A 274 27.50 -11.69 -4.41
CA SER A 274 27.50 -12.44 -5.68
C SER A 274 28.47 -11.92 -6.77
N LEU A 275 29.40 -11.03 -6.41
CA LEU A 275 30.59 -10.73 -7.24
C LEU A 275 31.81 -11.58 -6.82
N ASP A 276 31.82 -12.15 -5.62
CA ASP A 276 33.04 -12.55 -4.92
C ASP A 276 33.06 -14.06 -4.57
N GLN A 277 33.19 -14.91 -5.60
CA GLN A 277 33.47 -16.34 -5.47
C GLN A 277 34.45 -16.85 -6.54
N SER A 278 35.74 -16.82 -6.20
CA SER A 278 36.77 -17.79 -6.63
C SER A 278 36.59 -18.46 -8.02
N LYS A 279 36.90 -17.73 -9.10
CA LYS A 279 36.97 -18.26 -10.48
C LYS A 279 38.32 -18.06 -11.17
N ASP A 280 39.38 -17.97 -10.36
CA ASP A 280 40.80 -18.05 -10.78
C ASP A 280 41.50 -19.25 -10.09
N SER A 281 40.80 -20.38 -9.96
CA SER A 281 41.35 -21.65 -9.49
C SER A 281 41.03 -22.79 -10.45
N ASP A 282 42.11 -23.37 -10.97
CA ASP A 282 42.23 -24.67 -11.65
C ASP A 282 41.55 -24.87 -13.01
N SER A 283 42.43 -24.90 -14.00
CA SER A 283 42.22 -25.50 -15.32
C SER A 283 42.18 -27.04 -15.25
N ILE A 284 41.92 -27.67 -16.41
CA ILE A 284 41.94 -29.13 -16.65
C ILE A 284 40.63 -29.87 -16.30
N SER A 285 39.70 -29.90 -17.25
CA SER A 285 39.57 -31.10 -18.09
C SER A 285 38.82 -30.81 -19.40
N SER A 286 39.29 -31.40 -20.51
CA SER A 286 38.65 -31.30 -21.82
C SER A 286 37.61 -32.41 -22.00
N GLY A 287 36.33 -32.04 -22.15
CA GLY A 287 35.23 -32.99 -22.38
C GLY A 287 34.34 -32.55 -23.55
N ARG A 288 34.14 -33.44 -24.53
CA ARG A 288 33.31 -33.21 -25.73
C ARG A 288 31.86 -32.85 -25.38
N ALA A 289 31.27 -31.95 -26.17
CA ALA A 289 29.82 -31.98 -26.39
C ALA A 289 29.44 -33.13 -27.33
N THR A 290 28.38 -33.86 -26.99
CA THR A 290 27.67 -34.81 -27.86
C THR A 290 26.20 -34.86 -27.44
N ASP A 291 25.28 -34.55 -28.34
CA ASP A 291 23.85 -34.73 -28.12
C ASP A 291 23.48 -36.21 -28.12
N SER A 292 22.56 -36.62 -27.22
CA SER A 292 21.74 -37.82 -27.38
C SER A 292 20.55 -37.80 -26.41
N ASP A 293 19.35 -37.54 -26.93
CA ASP A 293 18.10 -37.70 -26.19
C ASP A 293 17.81 -39.18 -25.86
N SER A 294 17.31 -39.44 -24.65
CA SER A 294 16.52 -40.65 -24.37
C SER A 294 15.67 -40.49 -23.10
N ASP A 295 14.35 -40.50 -23.25
CA ASP A 295 13.38 -40.43 -22.15
C ASP A 295 13.37 -41.70 -21.29
N SER A 296 13.20 -41.54 -19.97
CA SER A 296 12.65 -42.59 -19.08
C SER A 296 12.13 -42.03 -17.74
N ASP A 297 11.09 -41.22 -17.85
CA ASP A 297 9.97 -41.01 -16.91
C ASP A 297 10.00 -41.81 -15.57
N TYR A 298 10.06 -41.11 -14.41
CA TYR A 298 8.89 -41.03 -13.49
C TYR A 298 9.04 -40.03 -12.32
N SER A 299 8.23 -38.98 -12.37
CA SER A 299 7.62 -38.23 -11.23
C SER A 299 8.40 -37.24 -10.34
N SER A 300 7.66 -36.18 -9.98
CA SER A 300 7.90 -35.13 -8.96
C SER A 300 8.75 -33.90 -9.33
N TYR A 301 8.15 -32.72 -9.06
CA TYR A 301 8.67 -31.34 -9.17
C TYR A 301 8.93 -30.72 -10.57
N ASP A 302 8.80 -29.38 -10.58
CA ASP A 302 8.90 -28.43 -11.71
C ASP A 302 7.94 -28.74 -12.90
N GLY A 303 7.82 -27.89 -13.94
CA GLY A 303 8.48 -26.60 -14.11
C GLY A 303 8.02 -25.81 -15.34
N ARG A 304 7.72 -24.53 -15.12
CA ARG A 304 7.76 -23.39 -16.05
C ARG A 304 7.99 -23.69 -17.55
N PHE A 305 6.97 -23.41 -18.37
CA PHE A 305 7.19 -22.78 -19.68
C PHE A 305 6.71 -21.32 -19.65
N PHE A 306 7.62 -20.41 -19.28
CA PHE A 306 7.43 -18.96 -19.47
C PHE A 306 8.20 -18.52 -20.72
N PRO A 307 7.56 -17.86 -21.71
CA PRO A 307 8.31 -17.16 -22.75
C PRO A 307 9.10 -15.99 -22.14
N PRO A 308 10.28 -15.64 -22.68
CA PRO A 308 11.25 -14.82 -21.97
C PRO A 308 10.85 -13.34 -21.91
N ILE A 309 10.62 -12.83 -20.70
CA ILE A 309 10.64 -11.40 -20.42
C ILE A 309 12.12 -10.98 -20.33
N HIS A 310 12.70 -10.64 -21.48
CA HIS A 310 14.04 -10.10 -21.73
C HIS A 310 15.12 -10.38 -20.66
N ASN A 311 16.13 -11.20 -20.99
CA ASN A 311 17.25 -11.55 -20.11
C ASN A 311 18.01 -10.32 -19.54
N PHE A 312 17.54 -9.79 -18.41
CA PHE A 312 18.25 -8.82 -17.58
C PHE A 312 19.40 -9.53 -16.88
N ASN A 313 20.49 -9.78 -17.60
CA ASN A 313 21.58 -10.63 -17.11
C ASN A 313 22.19 -10.04 -15.82
N HIS A 314 21.89 -10.70 -14.70
CA HIS A 314 22.24 -10.26 -13.35
C HIS A 314 23.70 -10.59 -12.98
N GLY A 315 24.48 -11.19 -13.88
CA GLY A 315 25.77 -11.78 -13.56
C GLY A 315 25.53 -13.13 -12.89
N GLU A 316 25.78 -13.23 -11.59
CA GLU A 316 25.61 -14.48 -10.82
C GLU A 316 24.47 -14.39 -9.77
N TYR A 317 23.86 -13.21 -9.61
CA TYR A 317 22.74 -12.99 -8.69
C TYR A 317 21.41 -13.51 -9.25
N ASN A 318 20.64 -14.23 -8.44
CA ASN A 318 19.26 -14.60 -8.76
C ASN A 318 18.29 -14.02 -7.70
N PRO A 319 17.35 -13.11 -8.08
CA PRO A 319 16.39 -12.54 -7.14
C PRO A 319 15.48 -13.57 -6.45
N ASP A 320 15.05 -14.61 -7.15
CA ASP A 320 14.15 -15.64 -6.61
C ASP A 320 14.89 -16.48 -5.55
N THR A 321 16.14 -16.86 -5.83
CA THR A 321 17.00 -17.58 -4.87
C THR A 321 17.35 -16.71 -3.66
N ALA A 322 17.65 -15.42 -3.88
CA ALA A 322 17.90 -14.48 -2.79
C ALA A 322 16.65 -14.24 -1.91
N LEU A 323 15.46 -14.24 -2.51
CA LEU A 323 14.19 -14.21 -1.77
C LEU A 323 14.01 -15.47 -0.92
N GLN A 324 14.23 -16.67 -1.47
CA GLN A 324 14.14 -17.93 -0.72
C GLN A 324 15.11 -17.99 0.47
N GLN A 325 16.35 -17.52 0.28
CA GLN A 325 17.32 -17.38 1.37
C GLN A 325 16.83 -16.40 2.44
N ALA A 326 16.41 -15.19 2.03
CA ALA A 326 15.94 -14.16 2.95
C ALA A 326 14.69 -14.58 3.73
N LEU A 327 13.72 -15.24 3.08
CA LEU A 327 12.53 -15.83 3.71
C LEU A 327 12.90 -16.87 4.78
N THR A 328 13.85 -17.75 4.46
CA THR A 328 14.35 -18.78 5.38
C THR A 328 15.03 -18.17 6.61
N ALA A 329 15.82 -17.11 6.41
CA ALA A 329 16.48 -16.37 7.49
C ALA A 329 15.52 -15.47 8.31
N TRP A 330 14.42 -14.99 7.71
CA TRP A 330 13.42 -14.17 8.39
C TRP A 330 12.43 -14.98 9.24
N LEU A 331 12.10 -16.21 8.81
CA LEU A 331 11.10 -17.05 9.45
C LEU A 331 11.28 -17.23 10.99
N PRO A 332 12.50 -17.49 11.53
CA PRO A 332 12.70 -17.61 12.98
C PRO A 332 12.40 -16.32 13.78
N ILE A 333 12.42 -15.15 13.14
CA ILE A 333 12.21 -13.86 13.81
C ILE A 333 10.73 -13.66 14.19
N PHE A 334 9.79 -14.29 13.48
CA PHE A 334 8.38 -14.27 13.85
C PHE A 334 8.09 -14.99 15.19
N SER A 335 8.89 -16.01 15.51
CA SER A 335 8.78 -16.80 16.74
C SER A 335 9.45 -16.13 17.95
N GLN A 336 10.20 -15.05 17.76
CA GLN A 336 10.86 -14.33 18.85
C GLN A 336 9.83 -13.48 19.62
N SER A 337 9.76 -13.67 20.94
CA SER A 337 8.92 -12.82 21.81
C SER A 337 9.52 -11.41 21.89
N LYS A 338 8.99 -10.49 21.09
CA LYS A 338 9.45 -9.09 21.00
C LYS A 338 8.25 -8.14 21.02
N TYR A 339 8.18 -7.32 22.06
CA TYR A 339 7.18 -6.27 22.21
C TYR A 339 7.71 -4.94 21.69
N PRO A 340 6.86 -4.04 21.15
CA PRO A 340 7.28 -2.67 20.85
C PRO A 340 7.55 -1.91 22.15
N ASN A 341 8.65 -1.14 22.23
CA ASN A 341 9.01 -0.31 23.38
C ASN A 341 8.05 0.89 23.62
N ARG A 342 6.88 0.95 22.96
CA ARG A 342 5.92 2.05 23.07
C ARG A 342 4.49 1.59 22.75
N LYS A 343 3.51 2.25 23.36
CA LYS A 343 2.10 2.15 22.93
C LYS A 343 1.97 2.53 21.46
N VAL A 344 1.33 1.67 20.67
CA VAL A 344 1.04 1.91 19.25
C VAL A 344 0.03 3.03 19.13
N VAL A 345 0.38 4.08 18.38
CA VAL A 345 -0.55 5.15 18.00
C VAL A 345 -1.00 4.85 16.57
N PRO A 346 -2.31 4.68 16.28
CA PRO A 346 -2.79 4.47 14.93
C PRO A 346 -2.37 5.61 14.00
N ARG A 347 -1.91 5.29 12.79
CA ARG A 347 -1.63 6.30 11.76
C ARG A 347 -2.90 7.10 11.44
N SER A 348 -2.90 8.39 11.74
CA SER A 348 -3.83 9.34 11.13
C SER A 348 -3.57 9.37 9.63
N GLY A 349 -4.58 8.99 8.83
CA GLY A 349 -4.45 8.73 7.38
C GLY A 349 -4.23 9.95 6.47
N THR A 350 -3.47 10.94 6.93
CA THR A 350 -3.09 12.12 6.16
C THR A 350 -1.59 12.03 5.84
N PRO A 351 -1.17 11.80 4.59
CA PRO A 351 0.24 11.82 4.23
C PRO A 351 0.81 13.25 4.41
N PRO A 352 2.11 13.40 4.73
CA PRO A 352 2.76 14.70 4.58
C PRO A 352 2.65 15.15 3.12
N ALA A 353 2.42 16.44 2.91
CA ALA A 353 2.33 16.99 1.57
C ALA A 353 3.75 17.10 0.97
N MET A 354 4.14 16.09 0.18
CA MET A 354 5.24 16.24 -0.78
C MET A 354 5.05 17.54 -1.56
N PRO A 355 6.06 18.41 -1.65
CA PRO A 355 6.04 19.53 -2.59
C PRO A 355 5.80 18.97 -4.00
N MET A 356 4.69 19.35 -4.62
CA MET A 356 4.48 19.01 -6.03
C MET A 356 5.52 19.78 -6.84
N LEU A 357 6.39 19.05 -7.55
CA LEU A 357 7.27 19.64 -8.56
C LEU A 357 6.43 20.55 -9.48
N PRO A 358 6.89 21.77 -9.81
CA PRO A 358 6.08 22.73 -10.54
C PRO A 358 5.69 22.15 -11.91
N ASN A 359 4.38 21.99 -12.13
CA ASN A 359 3.84 21.51 -13.40
C ASN A 359 4.33 22.39 -14.55
N HIS A 360 5.08 21.81 -15.48
CA HIS A 360 5.24 22.42 -16.81
C HIS A 360 3.86 22.52 -17.48
N SER A 361 3.54 23.71 -18.00
CA SER A 361 2.18 24.10 -18.40
C SER A 361 1.66 23.37 -19.65
N ILE A 362 1.19 22.13 -19.49
CA ILE A 362 0.35 21.48 -20.49
C ILE A 362 -1.06 22.10 -20.40
N ILE A 363 -1.43 22.85 -21.44
CA ILE A 363 -2.74 23.50 -21.54
C ILE A 363 -3.82 22.43 -21.75
N SER A 364 -4.71 22.27 -20.77
CA SER A 364 -6.00 21.59 -20.95
C SER A 364 -7.08 22.27 -20.10
N GLN A 365 -8.27 22.46 -20.67
CA GLN A 365 -9.37 23.20 -20.06
C GLN A 365 -10.47 22.26 -19.56
N SER A 366 -10.66 22.13 -18.25
CA SER A 366 -11.96 22.02 -17.54
C SER A 366 -11.74 21.64 -16.06
N PRO A 367 -12.49 22.21 -15.10
CA PRO A 367 -12.27 21.97 -13.67
C PRO A 367 -13.04 20.74 -13.14
N ILE A 368 -12.40 19.99 -12.23
CA ILE A 368 -13.06 19.06 -11.31
C ILE A 368 -13.07 19.71 -9.92
N PRO A 369 -14.23 19.90 -9.26
CA PRO A 369 -14.32 20.64 -8.00
C PRO A 369 -13.89 19.79 -6.79
N ALA A 370 -12.61 19.84 -6.42
CA ALA A 370 -12.10 19.26 -5.18
C ALA A 370 -12.41 20.18 -3.98
N VAL A 371 -13.59 20.03 -3.38
CA VAL A 371 -13.96 20.74 -2.13
C VAL A 371 -13.33 20.01 -0.93
N CYS A 372 -12.27 20.60 -0.36
CA CYS A 372 -11.68 20.13 0.90
C CYS A 372 -11.63 21.29 1.91
N THR A 373 -12.46 21.22 2.95
CA THR A 373 -12.62 22.30 3.94
C THR A 373 -11.67 22.15 5.13
N THR A 374 -10.55 22.87 5.13
CA THR A 374 -9.69 23.03 6.31
C THR A 374 -10.07 24.29 7.10
N LYS A 375 -10.50 24.12 8.36
CA LYS A 375 -10.74 25.24 9.28
C LYS A 375 -9.41 25.75 9.81
N ALA A 376 -8.89 26.85 9.24
CA ALA A 376 -7.73 27.53 9.80
C ALA A 376 -8.09 28.23 11.12
N VAL A 377 -7.25 28.04 12.15
CA VAL A 377 -7.35 28.77 13.43
C VAL A 377 -6.44 29.98 13.38
N THR A 378 -7.01 31.19 13.34
CA THR A 378 -6.25 32.45 13.40
C THR A 378 -6.55 33.20 14.69
N LYS A 379 -5.53 33.30 15.56
CA LYS A 379 -5.48 34.35 16.59
C LYS A 379 -5.05 35.65 15.90
N ALA A 380 -5.87 36.69 16.01
CA ALA A 380 -5.46 38.08 15.78
C ALA A 380 -5.94 38.91 16.98
N VAL A 381 -5.07 39.79 17.48
CA VAL A 381 -5.31 40.58 18.70
C VAL A 381 -5.31 42.07 18.35
N VAL A 382 -6.45 42.73 18.61
CA VAL A 382 -6.63 44.18 18.78
C VAL A 382 -6.10 45.10 17.66
N SER A 383 -7.04 45.71 16.95
CA SER A 383 -7.24 47.15 17.10
C SER A 383 -8.69 47.53 16.82
N VAL A 384 -9.28 48.36 17.68
CA VAL A 384 -10.67 48.84 17.55
C VAL A 384 -10.66 50.25 16.98
N LYS A 385 -11.54 50.52 16.03
CA LYS A 385 -12.24 51.81 15.93
C LYS A 385 -13.63 51.61 15.38
N GLU A 386 -14.61 52.15 16.10
CA GLU A 386 -16.02 52.18 15.69
C GLU A 386 -16.24 53.27 14.64
N ASP A 387 -17.25 53.10 13.79
CA ASP A 387 -18.37 54.06 13.78
C ASP A 387 -19.63 53.45 13.15
N LEU A 388 -20.80 54.05 13.41
CA LEU A 388 -22.12 53.46 13.12
C LEU A 388 -22.86 54.08 11.91
N ASN A 389 -23.94 53.37 11.52
CA ASN A 389 -25.13 53.79 10.76
C ASN A 389 -25.10 53.64 9.22
N LEU A 390 -26.23 53.65 8.51
CA LEU A 390 -27.61 53.12 8.68
C LEU A 390 -28.40 53.49 7.38
N ALA A 391 -29.52 52.81 7.08
CA ALA A 391 -30.63 53.29 6.23
C ALA A 391 -30.41 53.53 4.70
N GLN A 392 -30.82 52.52 3.91
CA GLN A 392 -32.00 52.56 3.00
C GLN A 392 -32.14 53.59 1.84
N SER A 393 -32.17 53.03 0.62
CA SER A 393 -33.29 53.09 -0.38
C SER A 393 -33.26 54.03 -1.60
N THR A 394 -33.98 53.57 -2.65
CA THR A 394 -34.65 54.33 -3.75
C THR A 394 -33.75 55.11 -4.74
N ILE A 395 -33.44 54.66 -5.96
CA ILE A 395 -34.24 54.39 -7.20
C ILE A 395 -34.57 55.66 -8.03
N ASN A 396 -34.00 55.71 -9.26
CA ASN A 396 -34.31 56.58 -10.44
C ASN A 396 -34.08 58.12 -10.28
N SER A 397 -33.99 58.96 -11.33
CA SER A 397 -34.28 58.81 -12.78
C SER A 397 -33.50 59.81 -13.68
N GLU A 398 -33.38 59.52 -14.99
CA GLU A 398 -33.46 60.47 -16.16
C GLU A 398 -32.38 61.58 -16.40
N LEU A 399 -32.14 62.11 -17.63
CA LEU A 399 -32.13 61.58 -19.03
C LEU A 399 -31.45 62.64 -19.98
N LEU A 400 -31.50 62.40 -21.31
CA LEU A 400 -31.22 63.33 -22.45
C LEU A 400 -29.73 63.67 -22.74
N GLU A 401 -29.26 63.91 -23.99
CA GLU A 401 -29.90 63.89 -25.31
C GLU A 401 -28.89 63.74 -26.48
N ARG A 402 -29.21 62.98 -27.57
CA ARG A 402 -29.20 63.41 -29.00
C ARG A 402 -29.36 62.29 -30.05
N THR A 403 -30.54 62.26 -30.65
CA THR A 403 -30.90 62.17 -32.10
C THR A 403 -29.80 61.98 -33.17
N LEU A 404 -30.03 61.37 -34.35
CA LEU A 404 -31.11 60.53 -34.94
C LEU A 404 -30.68 60.14 -36.39
N GLU A 405 -31.05 58.95 -36.91
CA GLU A 405 -31.53 58.77 -38.31
C GLU A 405 -32.23 57.39 -38.52
N LYS A 406 -32.76 57.09 -39.72
CA LYS A 406 -33.94 56.18 -39.90
C LYS A 406 -33.85 55.10 -41.03
N PRO A 407 -34.78 54.10 -41.06
CA PRO A 407 -34.66 52.82 -41.82
C PRO A 407 -35.54 52.76 -43.12
N PRO A 408 -35.75 51.60 -43.80
CA PRO A 408 -36.79 50.61 -43.38
C PRO A 408 -36.59 49.09 -43.75
N GLU A 409 -37.36 48.24 -43.06
CA GLU A 409 -38.20 47.05 -43.45
C GLU A 409 -38.35 46.56 -44.94
N PRO A 410 -39.05 45.43 -45.29
CA PRO A 410 -39.34 44.15 -44.57
C PRO A 410 -39.48 42.84 -45.47
N LYS A 411 -39.90 41.71 -44.85
CA LYS A 411 -40.76 40.56 -45.35
C LYS A 411 -40.17 39.16 -45.67
N LYS A 412 -40.61 38.19 -44.83
CA LYS A 412 -41.22 36.87 -45.12
C LYS A 412 -41.00 36.17 -46.49
N SER A 413 -40.50 34.93 -46.44
CA SER A 413 -41.26 33.70 -46.79
C SER A 413 -40.51 32.45 -46.29
N ALA A 414 -41.12 31.26 -46.38
CA ALA A 414 -40.53 29.98 -45.97
C ALA A 414 -40.43 29.01 -47.17
N ILE A 415 -39.56 27.99 -47.08
CA ILE A 415 -39.80 26.59 -47.51
C ILE A 415 -38.56 25.71 -47.19
N SER A 416 -38.78 24.40 -47.12
CA SER A 416 -37.86 23.33 -46.73
C SER A 416 -36.61 23.15 -47.60
N VAL A 417 -35.52 22.64 -46.99
CA VAL A 417 -34.55 21.78 -47.67
C VAL A 417 -34.30 20.50 -46.83
N THR A 418 -35.04 19.44 -47.13
CA THR A 418 -34.50 18.08 -47.07
C THR A 418 -33.66 17.85 -48.33
N TYR A 419 -32.61 17.03 -48.28
CA TYR A 419 -32.43 15.89 -49.19
C TYR A 419 -31.19 15.06 -48.78
N ALA A 420 -31.17 13.80 -49.21
CA ALA A 420 -30.09 12.86 -48.97
C ALA A 420 -29.77 12.07 -50.25
N THR A 421 -28.61 11.39 -50.23
CA THR A 421 -28.19 10.30 -51.14
C THR A 421 -27.79 10.64 -52.59
N ARG A 422 -26.98 9.72 -53.15
CA ARG A 422 -26.74 9.44 -54.58
C ARG A 422 -25.77 10.40 -55.31
N GLY A 423 -24.83 9.95 -56.16
CA GLY A 423 -24.36 8.57 -56.42
C GLY A 423 -23.93 8.33 -57.88
N GLN A 424 -23.03 7.33 -58.07
CA GLN A 424 -22.61 6.70 -59.34
C GLN A 424 -21.59 7.42 -60.27
N LYS A 425 -20.38 6.83 -60.29
CA LYS A 425 -19.58 6.36 -61.45
C LYS A 425 -19.55 7.12 -62.78
N ALA A 426 -18.34 7.56 -63.18
CA ALA A 426 -17.77 7.64 -64.54
C ALA A 426 -16.37 8.29 -64.45
N ARG A 427 -15.35 8.10 -65.31
CA ARG A 427 -14.88 7.11 -66.31
C ARG A 427 -13.42 7.52 -66.65
N ASP A 428 -12.48 6.77 -67.23
CA ASP A 428 -12.13 5.34 -67.44
C ASP A 428 -10.65 5.36 -67.96
N LEU A 429 -9.92 4.23 -67.98
CA LEU A 429 -8.52 4.04 -68.49
C LEU A 429 -7.42 4.67 -67.60
N GLU A 430 -6.18 4.16 -67.53
CA GLU A 430 -5.47 3.14 -68.36
C GLU A 430 -4.58 2.23 -67.48
N SER A 431 -4.24 1.00 -67.93
CA SER A 431 -3.56 -0.01 -67.08
C SER A 431 -2.96 -1.20 -67.86
N GLU A 432 -1.77 -1.69 -67.48
CA GLU A 432 -1.24 -3.08 -67.52
C GLU A 432 0.16 -3.07 -66.83
N GLU A 433 0.60 -4.01 -65.97
CA GLU A 433 1.04 -5.42 -66.18
C GLU A 433 2.35 -5.57 -67.01
N ARG A 434 3.25 -6.56 -66.83
CA ARG A 434 3.24 -7.83 -66.04
C ARG A 434 4.66 -8.31 -65.63
N LEU A 435 4.72 -9.51 -65.02
CA LEU A 435 5.86 -10.41 -64.68
C LEU A 435 6.76 -10.81 -65.90
N PRO A 436 7.80 -11.71 -65.84
CA PRO A 436 8.42 -12.51 -64.73
C PRO A 436 9.99 -12.53 -64.73
N GLY A 437 10.65 -13.45 -63.99
CA GLY A 437 12.02 -13.92 -64.36
C GLY A 437 12.91 -14.57 -63.29
N LYS A 438 13.11 -15.90 -63.37
CA LYS A 438 14.36 -16.64 -63.01
C LYS A 438 15.18 -16.83 -64.32
N PRO A 439 16.48 -17.21 -64.36
CA PRO A 439 17.14 -18.20 -63.47
C PRO A 439 18.66 -18.04 -63.15
N ASP A 440 19.13 -18.94 -62.26
CA ASP A 440 20.36 -19.78 -62.24
C ASP A 440 21.80 -19.32 -62.63
N VAL A 441 22.75 -20.00 -61.94
CA VAL A 441 24.17 -20.30 -62.23
C VAL A 441 25.27 -19.29 -61.83
N ASP A 442 26.25 -19.86 -61.13
CA ASP A 442 27.50 -19.27 -60.64
C ASP A 442 28.54 -19.02 -61.74
N MET A 443 29.46 -18.09 -61.48
CA MET A 443 30.79 -18.00 -62.11
C MET A 443 31.80 -17.46 -61.09
N GLU A 444 32.77 -18.28 -60.70
CA GLU A 444 34.02 -17.86 -60.04
C GLU A 444 34.86 -17.05 -61.08
N GLU A 445 35.86 -16.24 -60.73
CA GLU A 445 37.19 -16.70 -60.28
C GLU A 445 38.17 -15.52 -60.04
N ASN A 446 39.33 -15.83 -59.45
CA ASN A 446 40.64 -15.15 -59.51
C ASN A 446 40.94 -13.84 -58.71
N GLU A 447 41.58 -14.09 -57.56
CA GLU A 447 42.98 -13.71 -57.23
C GLU A 447 43.50 -12.26 -57.39
N SER A 448 44.03 -11.73 -56.28
CA SER A 448 45.43 -11.26 -56.15
C SER A 448 45.80 -11.30 -54.64
N LYS A 449 46.64 -12.23 -54.18
CA LYS A 449 48.13 -12.23 -54.16
C LYS A 449 48.80 -11.36 -53.07
N SER A 450 49.34 -12.07 -52.08
CA SER A 450 50.72 -12.01 -51.56
C SER A 450 51.67 -10.91 -52.06
N GLU A 451 52.50 -10.38 -51.15
CA GLU A 451 53.93 -10.77 -51.09
C GLU A 451 54.60 -10.41 -49.76
N GLU A 452 55.77 -11.02 -49.51
CA GLU A 452 56.63 -10.82 -48.33
C GLU A 452 57.64 -9.67 -48.56
N MET A 453 58.44 -9.30 -47.55
CA MET A 453 59.90 -9.57 -47.57
C MET A 453 60.72 -8.83 -46.48
N GLN A 454 61.81 -9.50 -46.06
CA GLN A 454 63.15 -8.97 -45.73
C GLN A 454 63.35 -8.16 -44.41
N THR A 455 64.01 -8.72 -43.37
CA THR A 455 65.49 -8.91 -43.09
C THR A 455 66.18 -7.65 -42.52
N GLU A 456 67.18 -7.67 -41.63
CA GLU A 456 67.91 -8.75 -40.91
C GLU A 456 68.68 -8.17 -39.67
N GLY A 457 69.32 -9.03 -38.87
CA GLY A 457 70.19 -8.68 -37.72
C GLY A 457 69.52 -8.87 -36.36
N ASP A 458 69.71 -9.94 -35.57
CA ASP A 458 70.92 -10.77 -35.28
C ASP A 458 72.02 -9.93 -34.57
N ALA A 459 72.65 -10.31 -33.45
CA ALA A 459 72.86 -11.62 -32.83
C ALA A 459 73.28 -11.46 -31.31
N ASN A 460 73.51 -12.46 -30.42
CA ASN A 460 73.29 -13.92 -30.38
C ASN A 460 73.46 -14.46 -28.90
N LYS A 461 72.52 -15.27 -28.36
CA LYS A 461 72.69 -16.23 -27.20
C LYS A 461 73.02 -15.65 -25.78
N THR A 462 72.88 -16.36 -24.64
CA THR A 462 72.64 -17.81 -24.34
C THR A 462 71.85 -18.03 -23.02
N LYS A 463 71.11 -19.15 -22.89
CA LYS A 463 70.71 -19.85 -21.64
C LYS A 463 71.88 -20.80 -21.17
N PRO A 464 71.83 -21.65 -20.11
CA PRO A 464 70.72 -22.09 -19.23
C PRO A 464 71.15 -22.22 -17.71
N ASP A 465 70.56 -22.96 -16.75
CA ASP A 465 69.24 -23.64 -16.55
C ASP A 465 68.93 -23.92 -15.04
N GLN A 466 67.72 -24.45 -14.76
CA GLN A 466 67.29 -25.47 -13.75
C GLN A 466 67.80 -25.54 -12.27
N MET A 467 66.81 -25.71 -11.34
CA MET A 467 66.66 -26.74 -10.27
C MET A 467 67.71 -26.86 -9.12
N ASP A 468 67.40 -27.31 -7.89
CA ASP A 468 66.14 -27.55 -7.15
C ASP A 468 66.39 -27.66 -5.61
N THR A 469 65.32 -27.56 -4.81
CA THR A 469 65.06 -28.17 -3.46
C THR A 469 66.03 -28.09 -2.24
N GLU A 470 65.41 -27.77 -1.09
CA GLU A 470 65.47 -28.47 0.23
C GLU A 470 66.34 -28.03 1.46
N GLU A 471 65.66 -28.14 2.62
CA GLU A 471 66.04 -28.42 4.03
C GLU A 471 66.95 -27.53 4.94
N MET A 472 66.32 -27.02 6.01
CA MET A 472 66.61 -27.21 7.45
C MET A 472 67.83 -26.56 8.18
N SER A 473 67.46 -25.85 9.27
CA SER A 473 68.04 -25.87 10.63
C SER A 473 69.17 -24.94 11.12
N GLU A 474 68.94 -24.49 12.36
CA GLU A 474 69.78 -23.77 13.37
C GLU A 474 70.92 -24.66 13.95
N PRO A 475 71.90 -24.22 14.82
CA PRO A 475 71.62 -23.63 16.16
C PRO A 475 72.71 -22.80 16.95
N LEU A 476 72.24 -22.12 18.04
CA LEU A 476 72.83 -21.91 19.41
C LEU A 476 74.29 -21.35 19.60
N ASP A 477 74.76 -20.85 20.76
CA ASP A 477 74.31 -20.69 22.18
C ASP A 477 74.94 -19.36 22.74
N ALA A 478 74.80 -18.78 23.95
CA ALA A 478 74.19 -19.08 25.28
C ALA A 478 73.82 -17.70 25.96
N MET A 479 73.69 -17.41 27.28
CA MET A 479 73.82 -18.05 28.62
C MET A 479 72.93 -17.21 29.61
N GLN A 480 72.21 -17.77 30.60
CA GLN A 480 72.53 -17.91 32.06
C GLN A 480 72.90 -16.61 32.83
N THR A 481 72.41 -16.32 34.06
CA THR A 481 71.88 -17.18 35.17
C THR A 481 70.68 -16.57 35.95
N ASP A 482 69.77 -17.44 36.42
CA ASP A 482 69.07 -17.57 37.74
C ASP A 482 68.46 -16.34 38.49
N GLY A 483 67.34 -16.43 39.24
CA GLY A 483 66.40 -17.54 39.48
C GLY A 483 65.36 -17.27 40.61
N GLU A 484 64.28 -18.09 40.67
CA GLU A 484 63.31 -18.34 41.79
C GLU A 484 62.41 -17.14 42.27
N ASP A 485 61.19 -17.29 42.83
CA ASP A 485 60.48 -18.47 43.38
C ASP A 485 58.92 -18.36 43.36
N SER A 486 58.21 -19.49 43.63
CA SER A 486 56.80 -19.67 44.10
C SER A 486 55.55 -19.49 43.19
N ASP A 487 54.90 -20.62 42.86
CA ASP A 487 53.55 -21.09 43.26
C ASP A 487 52.26 -20.20 43.22
N VAL A 488 51.02 -20.72 43.02
CA VAL A 488 50.49 -21.94 42.37
C VAL A 488 48.97 -21.75 42.06
N SER A 489 48.37 -22.68 41.30
CA SER A 489 47.06 -22.62 40.62
C SER A 489 45.73 -22.64 41.44
N MET A 490 44.65 -22.19 40.76
CA MET A 490 43.26 -22.75 40.74
C MET A 490 42.23 -22.53 41.89
N ALA A 491 41.24 -21.67 41.59
CA ALA A 491 39.80 -21.99 41.53
C ALA A 491 38.89 -22.11 42.79
N THR A 492 37.57 -22.14 42.49
CA THR A 492 36.36 -22.32 43.36
C THR A 492 35.79 -21.06 44.05
N ALA A 493 34.64 -21.19 44.72
CA ALA A 493 33.59 -20.16 44.79
C ALA A 493 32.85 -20.03 46.14
N ASN A 494 31.88 -19.10 46.18
CA ASN A 494 30.83 -18.83 47.18
C ASN A 494 31.11 -17.88 48.36
N SER A 495 30.05 -17.08 48.63
CA SER A 495 29.50 -16.66 49.93
C SER A 495 29.74 -15.25 50.50
N SER A 496 28.60 -14.65 50.92
CA SER A 496 28.39 -13.62 51.95
C SER A 496 28.84 -12.15 51.74
N ALA A 497 28.01 -11.26 52.29
CA ALA A 497 28.19 -9.80 52.39
C ALA A 497 28.32 -9.37 53.88
N PRO A 498 28.69 -8.10 54.18
CA PRO A 498 28.72 -7.56 55.55
C PRO A 498 27.44 -6.80 55.96
N VAL A 499 27.19 -6.68 57.27
CA VAL A 499 26.03 -6.02 57.96
C VAL A 499 26.35 -5.77 59.46
N THR A 500 25.63 -4.94 60.24
CA THR A 500 24.42 -4.12 59.94
C THR A 500 24.71 -2.61 59.71
N ASP A 501 24.51 -1.59 60.57
CA ASP A 501 24.08 -1.46 61.98
C ASP A 501 23.23 -0.17 62.21
N VAL A 502 21.91 -0.32 62.40
CA VAL A 502 21.05 0.04 63.57
C VAL A 502 20.91 1.53 63.99
N GLU A 503 19.69 2.11 63.89
CA GLU A 503 18.81 2.52 65.02
C GLU A 503 17.56 3.33 64.58
N GLU A 504 16.38 2.96 65.12
CA GLU A 504 15.17 3.79 65.25
C GLU A 504 14.90 4.02 66.75
N MET A 505 14.20 5.09 67.17
CA MET A 505 13.32 5.05 68.36
C MET A 505 12.43 6.29 68.58
N SER A 506 11.20 6.04 69.08
CA SER A 506 10.32 6.97 69.84
C SER A 506 9.64 8.13 69.07
N SER A 507 8.40 8.57 69.37
CA SER A 507 7.38 8.09 70.33
C SER A 507 5.94 8.53 69.93
N SER A 508 4.94 7.90 70.55
CA SER A 508 3.50 8.27 70.52
C SER A 508 3.04 8.67 71.94
N PRO A 509 1.87 9.34 72.18
CA PRO A 509 0.58 8.61 72.19
C PRO A 509 -0.74 9.42 71.93
N GLY A 510 -1.84 8.68 71.67
CA GLY A 510 -3.24 9.10 71.93
C GLY A 510 -4.02 9.68 70.72
N GLY A 511 -5.31 9.39 70.54
CA GLY A 511 -6.17 8.41 71.22
C GLY A 511 -7.68 8.61 70.93
N ALA A 512 -8.45 7.51 70.86
CA ALA A 512 -9.90 7.43 70.60
C ALA A 512 -10.34 7.84 69.15
N ASP A 513 -11.43 7.35 68.56
CA ASP A 513 -12.60 6.62 69.14
C ASP A 513 -13.07 5.37 68.36
N GLU A 514 -13.69 4.46 69.13
CA GLU A 514 -14.68 3.39 68.83
C GLU A 514 -14.56 2.37 67.66
N LYS A 515 -15.31 1.26 67.80
CA LYS A 515 -15.36 0.07 66.92
C LYS A 515 -16.82 -0.36 66.68
N LYS A 516 -17.09 -1.05 65.55
CA LYS A 516 -17.57 -2.46 65.48
C LYS A 516 -17.86 -2.86 64.00
N ASN A 517 -17.33 -3.98 63.47
CA ASN A 517 -17.68 -5.42 63.69
C ASN A 517 -19.07 -5.78 63.10
N ASP A 518 -19.34 -6.91 62.44
CA ASP A 518 -18.59 -8.04 61.83
C ASP A 518 -19.47 -8.56 60.64
N GLU A 519 -19.32 -9.66 59.88
CA GLU A 519 -18.44 -10.85 59.74
C GLU A 519 -18.60 -11.32 58.24
N SER A 520 -18.22 -12.47 57.65
CA SER A 520 -17.48 -13.72 57.98
C SER A 520 -17.07 -14.41 56.65
N ALA A 521 -15.82 -14.85 56.44
CA ALA A 521 -15.44 -15.76 55.34
C ALA A 521 -14.06 -16.42 55.54
N GLU A 522 -14.01 -17.67 56.00
CA GLU A 522 -12.76 -18.44 56.15
C GLU A 522 -12.42 -19.32 54.93
N LYS A 523 -11.18 -19.84 54.94
CA LYS A 523 -10.54 -20.61 53.88
C LYS A 523 -11.22 -21.96 53.59
N ALA A 524 -11.09 -22.41 52.33
CA ALA A 524 -10.94 -23.83 52.01
C ALA A 524 -9.90 -24.01 50.89
N GLU A 525 -8.70 -24.48 51.25
CA GLU A 525 -7.68 -24.85 50.27
C GLU A 525 -8.08 -26.17 49.58
N LYS A 526 -8.04 -26.22 48.25
CA LYS A 526 -8.23 -27.46 47.48
C LYS A 526 -6.99 -27.73 46.64
N LYS A 527 -6.31 -28.85 46.94
CA LYS A 527 -5.24 -29.37 46.10
C LYS A 527 -5.81 -29.74 44.72
N ILE A 528 -5.11 -29.33 43.67
CA ILE A 528 -5.30 -29.88 42.32
C ILE A 528 -4.42 -31.13 42.20
N SER A 529 -4.93 -32.19 41.60
CA SER A 529 -4.23 -33.44 41.31
C SER A 529 -3.42 -33.34 40.01
N GLU A 530 -2.30 -34.06 39.92
CA GLU A 530 -1.34 -33.97 38.80
C GLU A 530 -1.80 -34.71 37.51
N ASP A 531 -3.03 -35.24 37.48
CA ASP A 531 -3.51 -36.18 36.44
C ASP A 531 -4.27 -35.55 35.25
N ASP A 532 -4.56 -34.24 35.26
CA ASP A 532 -5.29 -33.55 34.16
C ASP A 532 -4.35 -32.89 33.11
N TYR A 533 -3.15 -33.42 32.93
CA TYR A 533 -2.20 -32.95 31.91
C TYR A 533 -2.54 -33.53 30.53
N ASN A 534 -3.63 -33.04 29.92
CA ASN A 534 -3.97 -33.36 28.53
C ASN A 534 -3.03 -32.60 27.56
N PRO A 535 -2.09 -33.26 26.86
CA PRO A 535 -1.24 -32.58 25.90
C PRO A 535 -2.07 -32.12 24.70
N MET A 536 -2.05 -30.82 24.40
CA MET A 536 -2.54 -30.33 23.10
C MET A 536 -1.80 -31.08 21.99
N LYS A 537 -2.54 -31.59 21.00
CA LYS A 537 -1.96 -32.34 19.88
C LYS A 537 -1.00 -31.44 19.12
N SER A 538 0.14 -32.01 18.70
CA SER A 538 1.12 -31.39 17.79
C SER A 538 0.45 -30.62 16.64
N ASP A 539 -0.55 -31.27 16.06
CA ASP A 539 -1.25 -30.88 14.84
C ASP A 539 -2.02 -29.55 14.99
N GLU A 540 -2.48 -29.21 16.20
CA GLU A 540 -3.15 -27.93 16.48
C GLU A 540 -2.16 -26.78 16.67
N LEU A 541 -0.95 -27.08 17.15
CA LEU A 541 0.14 -26.09 17.31
C LEU A 541 0.78 -25.79 15.95
N GLU A 542 1.07 -26.81 15.14
CA GLU A 542 1.63 -26.63 13.79
C GLU A 542 0.73 -25.74 12.90
N ASN A 543 -0.59 -25.96 12.93
CA ASN A 543 -1.56 -25.16 12.16
C ASN A 543 -1.60 -23.67 12.55
N GLN A 544 -1.12 -23.30 13.74
CA GLN A 544 -1.05 -21.91 14.21
C GLN A 544 0.31 -21.26 13.94
N THR A 545 1.38 -22.05 13.75
CA THR A 545 2.71 -21.51 13.42
C THR A 545 2.80 -20.97 11.99
N ILE A 546 3.51 -19.87 11.81
CA ILE A 546 3.81 -19.30 10.49
C ILE A 546 4.81 -20.21 9.77
N SER A 547 4.53 -20.52 8.51
CA SER A 547 5.38 -21.34 7.64
C SER A 547 6.14 -20.52 6.59
N PHE A 548 7.14 -21.12 5.96
CA PHE A 548 7.81 -20.54 4.79
C PHE A 548 6.81 -20.18 3.66
N LYS A 549 5.78 -21.01 3.46
CA LYS A 549 4.74 -20.79 2.43
C LYS A 549 3.89 -19.55 2.73
N ASP A 550 3.65 -19.27 4.01
CA ASP A 550 2.90 -18.08 4.45
C ASP A 550 3.69 -16.81 4.18
N LEU A 551 5.00 -16.81 4.46
CA LEU A 551 5.87 -15.67 4.17
C LEU A 551 6.08 -15.50 2.65
N LEU A 552 6.15 -16.58 1.88
CA LEU A 552 6.15 -16.49 0.42
C LEU A 552 4.85 -15.81 -0.08
N LEU A 553 3.68 -16.29 0.32
CA LEU A 553 2.39 -15.67 -0.05
C LEU A 553 2.31 -14.19 0.37
N LEU A 554 2.79 -13.85 1.57
CA LEU A 554 2.87 -12.48 2.05
C LEU A 554 3.74 -11.59 1.14
N THR A 555 4.95 -12.05 0.82
CA THR A 555 5.87 -11.31 -0.07
C THR A 555 5.34 -11.18 -1.48
N GLU A 556 4.63 -12.17 -2.01
CA GLU A 556 4.02 -12.09 -3.34
C GLU A 556 2.89 -11.06 -3.42
N CYS A 557 2.14 -10.86 -2.33
CA CYS A 557 1.15 -9.80 -2.22
C CYS A 557 1.78 -8.40 -2.09
N PHE A 558 2.88 -8.29 -1.34
CA PHE A 558 3.58 -7.03 -1.03
C PHE A 558 4.98 -7.00 -1.65
N TYR A 559 5.06 -7.12 -2.97
CA TYR A 559 6.31 -7.43 -3.67
C TYR A 559 7.22 -6.20 -3.92
N LEU A 560 7.09 -5.52 -5.07
CA LEU A 560 7.98 -4.40 -5.47
C LEU A 560 7.20 -3.20 -6.05
N PRO A 561 7.84 -2.03 -6.27
CA PRO A 561 7.16 -0.83 -6.77
C PRO A 561 6.50 -0.98 -8.15
N TYR A 562 7.04 -1.86 -9.00
CA TYR A 562 6.67 -2.02 -10.42
C TYR A 562 6.02 -3.37 -10.77
N GLU A 563 6.06 -4.35 -9.86
CA GLU A 563 5.54 -5.69 -10.10
C GLU A 563 4.99 -6.32 -8.82
N HIS A 564 3.91 -7.09 -8.99
CA HIS A 564 3.38 -8.00 -7.98
C HIS A 564 4.07 -9.37 -8.12
N GLY A 565 4.18 -10.13 -7.03
CA GLY A 565 4.64 -11.52 -7.09
C GLY A 565 3.67 -12.40 -7.86
N HIS A 566 4.07 -13.65 -8.13
CA HIS A 566 3.32 -14.53 -9.02
C HIS A 566 1.89 -14.77 -8.53
N THR A 567 1.68 -15.08 -7.25
CA THR A 567 0.33 -15.22 -6.66
C THR A 567 -0.50 -13.94 -6.79
N GLY A 568 0.03 -12.76 -6.43
CA GLY A 568 -0.70 -11.49 -6.52
C GLY A 568 -1.13 -11.17 -7.95
N LYS A 569 -0.20 -11.34 -8.90
CA LYS A 569 -0.45 -11.19 -10.35
C LYS A 569 -1.49 -12.18 -10.86
N THR A 570 -1.43 -13.44 -10.43
CA THR A 570 -2.39 -14.50 -10.78
C THR A 570 -3.78 -14.24 -10.20
N MET A 571 -3.90 -13.76 -8.96
CA MET A 571 -5.20 -13.38 -8.38
C MET A 571 -5.86 -12.25 -9.17
N VAL A 572 -5.09 -11.22 -9.53
CA VAL A 572 -5.54 -10.10 -10.38
C VAL A 572 -6.00 -10.58 -11.76
N GLN A 573 -5.23 -11.46 -12.40
CA GLN A 573 -5.58 -12.05 -13.71
C GLN A 573 -6.84 -12.92 -13.64
N LYS A 574 -6.96 -13.79 -12.63
CA LYS A 574 -8.17 -14.59 -12.39
C LYS A 574 -9.40 -13.73 -12.14
N PHE A 575 -9.28 -12.68 -11.31
CA PHE A 575 -10.41 -11.80 -11.02
C PHE A 575 -10.93 -11.06 -12.26
N ARG A 576 -10.02 -10.55 -13.12
CA ARG A 576 -10.37 -9.98 -14.44
C ARG A 576 -11.14 -10.98 -15.29
N TRP A 577 -10.57 -12.18 -15.48
CA TRP A 577 -11.17 -13.25 -16.29
C TRP A 577 -12.55 -13.68 -15.76
N LEU A 578 -12.70 -13.85 -14.44
CA LEU A 578 -13.97 -14.23 -13.81
C LEU A 578 -15.06 -13.17 -14.05
N LYS A 579 -14.73 -11.89 -13.87
CA LYS A 579 -15.64 -10.75 -14.13
C LYS A 579 -16.05 -10.68 -15.60
N GLU A 580 -15.11 -10.83 -16.54
CA GLU A 580 -15.36 -10.79 -17.98
C GLU A 580 -16.19 -11.98 -18.51
N LYS A 581 -15.98 -13.17 -17.92
CA LYS A 581 -16.68 -14.40 -18.32
C LYS A 581 -18.06 -14.56 -17.70
N ALA A 582 -18.30 -14.02 -16.50
CA ALA A 582 -19.63 -14.06 -15.86
C ALA A 582 -20.72 -13.44 -16.76
N VAL A 583 -20.41 -12.34 -17.47
CA VAL A 583 -21.30 -11.69 -18.44
C VAL A 583 -21.64 -12.60 -19.64
N LYS A 584 -20.68 -13.41 -20.08
CA LYS A 584 -20.89 -14.35 -21.19
C LYS A 584 -21.71 -15.56 -20.75
N LEU A 585 -21.59 -15.96 -19.49
CA LEU A 585 -22.42 -17.01 -18.89
C LEU A 585 -23.86 -16.54 -18.64
N SER A 586 -24.08 -15.28 -18.25
CA SER A 586 -25.45 -14.72 -18.18
C SER A 586 -26.12 -14.64 -19.55
N GLU A 587 -25.39 -14.18 -20.57
CA GLU A 587 -25.87 -14.22 -21.95
C GLU A 587 -26.22 -15.63 -22.46
N SER A 588 -25.41 -16.65 -22.14
CA SER A 588 -25.68 -18.04 -22.54
C SER A 588 -26.86 -18.66 -21.78
N LYS A 589 -26.94 -18.48 -20.45
CA LYS A 589 -28.07 -18.94 -19.63
C LYS A 589 -29.40 -18.39 -20.18
N ASN A 590 -29.44 -17.11 -20.54
CA ASN A 590 -30.65 -16.43 -21.03
C ASN A 590 -31.05 -16.83 -22.47
N LYS A 591 -30.14 -17.45 -23.25
CA LYS A 591 -30.45 -18.01 -24.58
C LYS A 591 -30.94 -19.47 -24.45
N ASN A 592 -30.25 -20.25 -23.62
CA ASN A 592 -30.57 -21.66 -23.38
C ASN A 592 -31.86 -21.87 -22.57
N SER A 593 -32.49 -20.79 -22.06
CA SER A 593 -33.83 -20.85 -21.45
C SER A 593 -34.99 -20.90 -22.46
N GLU A 594 -34.74 -20.67 -23.75
CA GLU A 594 -35.78 -20.74 -24.81
C GLU A 594 -35.72 -22.03 -25.65
N GLU A 595 -34.60 -22.76 -25.67
CA GLU A 595 -34.49 -24.08 -26.32
C GLU A 595 -34.58 -25.26 -25.33
N TYR A 596 -34.96 -26.42 -25.85
CA TYR A 596 -35.49 -27.52 -25.03
C TYR A 596 -34.44 -28.28 -24.20
N LEU A 597 -34.93 -28.82 -23.08
CA LEU A 597 -34.22 -29.65 -22.10
C LEU A 597 -33.39 -30.81 -22.71
N ASP A 598 -32.07 -30.70 -22.64
CA ASP A 598 -31.21 -31.83 -22.23
C ASP A 598 -30.47 -31.41 -20.96
N LYS A 599 -30.56 -32.24 -19.90
CA LYS A 599 -29.99 -31.95 -18.57
C LYS A 599 -28.65 -32.65 -18.32
N THR A 600 -28.06 -33.26 -19.35
CA THR A 600 -26.97 -34.23 -19.19
C THR A 600 -25.58 -33.69 -19.53
N SER A 601 -25.48 -32.50 -20.16
CA SER A 601 -24.23 -31.79 -20.44
C SER A 601 -24.15 -30.47 -19.68
N LEU A 602 -23.25 -30.37 -18.69
CA LEU A 602 -22.85 -29.08 -18.15
C LEU A 602 -22.09 -28.31 -19.25
N ASP A 603 -22.38 -27.02 -19.42
CA ASP A 603 -21.59 -26.13 -20.28
C ASP A 603 -20.12 -26.15 -19.81
N PRO A 604 -19.16 -26.59 -20.66
CA PRO A 604 -17.75 -26.61 -20.30
C PRO A 604 -17.21 -25.25 -19.86
N GLN A 605 -17.77 -24.14 -20.35
CA GLN A 605 -17.38 -22.79 -19.93
C GLN A 605 -17.90 -22.42 -18.54
N ALA A 606 -19.08 -22.92 -18.14
CA ALA A 606 -19.59 -22.77 -16.79
C ALA A 606 -18.79 -23.60 -15.78
N LEU A 607 -18.37 -24.82 -16.18
CA LEU A 607 -17.49 -25.67 -15.39
C LEU A 607 -16.10 -25.04 -15.21
N GLU A 608 -15.48 -24.57 -16.31
CA GLU A 608 -14.19 -23.84 -16.27
C GLU A 608 -14.27 -22.61 -15.35
N TRP A 609 -15.38 -21.88 -15.39
CA TRP A 609 -15.58 -20.70 -14.55
C TRP A 609 -15.70 -21.07 -13.06
N SER A 610 -16.49 -22.11 -12.74
CA SER A 610 -16.65 -22.61 -11.38
C SER A 610 -15.32 -23.08 -10.78
N GLU A 611 -14.51 -23.82 -11.54
CA GLU A 611 -13.18 -24.24 -11.13
C GLU A 611 -12.27 -23.04 -10.83
N LYS A 612 -12.21 -22.05 -11.74
CA LYS A 612 -11.39 -20.84 -11.51
C LYS A 612 -11.91 -19.97 -10.36
N ALA A 613 -13.21 -19.97 -10.09
CA ALA A 613 -13.82 -19.27 -8.95
C ALA A 613 -13.42 -19.93 -7.63
N LEU A 614 -13.50 -21.26 -7.53
CA LEU A 614 -13.03 -22.04 -6.37
C LEU A 614 -11.53 -21.85 -6.13
N LEU A 615 -10.72 -21.87 -7.19
CA LEU A 615 -9.28 -21.59 -7.10
C LEU A 615 -8.97 -20.14 -6.68
N PHE A 616 -9.84 -19.17 -6.98
CA PHE A 616 -9.69 -17.79 -6.52
C PHE A 616 -10.13 -17.63 -5.04
N GLU A 617 -11.23 -18.25 -4.63
CA GLU A 617 -11.65 -18.31 -3.23
C GLU A 617 -10.58 -19.00 -2.35
N GLY A 618 -9.96 -20.06 -2.84
CA GLY A 618 -8.83 -20.72 -2.17
C GLY A 618 -7.65 -19.79 -1.93
N GLN A 619 -7.30 -18.93 -2.89
CA GLN A 619 -6.25 -17.91 -2.70
C GLN A 619 -6.66 -16.82 -1.70
N CYS A 620 -7.92 -16.36 -1.72
CA CYS A 620 -8.44 -15.42 -0.73
C CYS A 620 -8.43 -16.00 0.70
N LYS A 621 -8.83 -17.28 0.85
CA LYS A 621 -8.73 -18.02 2.13
C LYS A 621 -7.29 -18.18 2.59
N GLY A 622 -6.35 -18.42 1.68
CA GLY A 622 -4.91 -18.45 1.97
C GLY A 622 -4.41 -17.14 2.59
N VAL A 623 -4.73 -16.00 1.98
CA VAL A 623 -4.37 -14.66 2.51
C VAL A 623 -4.98 -14.42 3.90
N ASN A 624 -6.25 -14.78 4.11
CA ASN A 624 -6.90 -14.65 5.42
C ASN A 624 -6.29 -15.59 6.49
N ALA A 625 -5.81 -16.78 6.11
CA ALA A 625 -5.09 -17.68 7.01
C ALA A 625 -3.71 -17.13 7.40
N VAL A 626 -2.97 -16.54 6.46
CA VAL A 626 -1.70 -15.83 6.72
C VAL A 626 -1.92 -14.66 7.67
N PHE A 627 -2.96 -13.84 7.44
CA PHE A 627 -3.34 -12.75 8.35
C PHE A 627 -3.54 -13.25 9.79
N ASN A 628 -4.27 -14.35 9.98
CA ASN A 628 -4.56 -14.91 11.30
C ASN A 628 -3.30 -15.44 11.99
N ARG A 629 -2.44 -16.19 11.28
CA ARG A 629 -1.15 -16.66 11.83
C ARG A 629 -0.20 -15.51 12.18
N ILE A 630 -0.16 -14.43 11.40
CA ILE A 630 0.64 -13.23 11.75
C ILE A 630 0.05 -12.51 12.97
N CYS A 631 -1.28 -12.41 13.10
CA CYS A 631 -1.90 -11.85 14.31
C CYS A 631 -1.62 -12.67 15.58
N ALA A 632 -1.39 -13.99 15.44
CA ALA A 632 -1.03 -14.90 16.53
C ALA A 632 0.46 -14.92 16.89
N CYS A 633 1.35 -14.24 16.14
CA CYS A 633 2.79 -14.41 16.34
C CYS A 633 3.31 -13.82 17.68
N PRO A 634 4.38 -14.42 18.28
CA PRO A 634 5.09 -13.87 19.42
C PRO A 634 5.75 -12.50 19.15
N ASN A 635 6.20 -12.23 17.93
CA ASN A 635 6.85 -10.97 17.57
C ASN A 635 5.82 -9.85 17.34
N ARG A 636 5.29 -9.31 18.45
CA ARG A 636 4.31 -8.22 18.43
C ARG A 636 4.85 -6.97 17.74
N ALA A 637 6.14 -6.67 17.87
CA ALA A 637 6.77 -5.52 17.19
C ALA A 637 6.62 -5.61 15.67
N LEU A 638 6.95 -6.76 15.08
CA LEU A 638 6.79 -7.02 13.64
C LEU A 638 5.31 -6.99 13.23
N LEU A 639 4.43 -7.62 14.01
CA LEU A 639 2.97 -7.57 13.75
C LEU A 639 2.46 -6.13 13.65
N TYR A 640 2.77 -5.26 14.60
CA TYR A 640 2.21 -3.90 14.62
C TYR A 640 2.66 -3.03 13.44
N GLU A 641 3.85 -3.27 12.89
CA GLU A 641 4.31 -2.58 11.68
C GLU A 641 3.64 -3.12 10.40
N LEU A 642 3.42 -4.44 10.28
CA LEU A 642 2.76 -5.03 9.11
C LEU A 642 1.21 -4.98 9.15
N PHE A 643 0.61 -4.87 10.34
CA PHE A 643 -0.83 -4.98 10.56
C PHE A 643 -1.70 -4.06 9.67
N PRO A 644 -1.34 -2.79 9.39
CA PRO A 644 -2.17 -1.93 8.54
C PRO A 644 -2.31 -2.44 7.11
N TYR A 645 -1.23 -2.94 6.52
CA TYR A 645 -1.20 -3.51 5.17
C TYR A 645 -1.95 -4.84 5.12
N LEU A 646 -1.73 -5.69 6.12
CA LEU A 646 -2.42 -6.97 6.31
C LEU A 646 -3.94 -6.78 6.47
N TRP A 647 -4.39 -5.78 7.22
CA TRP A 647 -5.81 -5.48 7.44
C TRP A 647 -6.51 -4.99 6.18
N ASP A 648 -5.90 -4.02 5.47
CA ASP A 648 -6.42 -3.50 4.20
C ASP A 648 -6.56 -4.61 3.15
N LEU A 649 -5.55 -5.48 3.02
CA LEU A 649 -5.58 -6.63 2.11
C LEU A 649 -6.63 -7.69 2.54
N LYS A 650 -6.74 -8.03 3.83
CA LYS A 650 -7.76 -8.94 4.37
C LYS A 650 -9.17 -8.48 4.00
N GLY A 651 -9.46 -7.19 4.20
CA GLY A 651 -10.73 -6.58 3.82
C GLY A 651 -11.01 -6.73 2.33
N MET A 652 -10.03 -6.35 1.49
CA MET A 652 -10.16 -6.43 0.04
C MET A 652 -10.37 -7.87 -0.48
N VAL A 653 -9.55 -8.86 -0.08
CA VAL A 653 -9.70 -10.24 -0.58
C VAL A 653 -11.01 -10.89 -0.12
N THR A 654 -11.50 -10.52 1.06
CA THR A 654 -12.81 -10.97 1.56
C THR A 654 -13.94 -10.41 0.69
N MET A 655 -13.97 -9.09 0.45
CA MET A 655 -14.96 -8.42 -0.40
C MET A 655 -14.94 -8.91 -1.86
N LEU A 656 -13.76 -9.22 -2.40
CA LEU A 656 -13.63 -9.80 -3.74
C LEU A 656 -14.19 -11.23 -3.80
N SER A 657 -13.99 -12.04 -2.76
CA SER A 657 -14.57 -13.38 -2.67
C SER A 657 -16.10 -13.31 -2.61
N SER A 658 -16.67 -12.40 -1.81
CA SER A 658 -18.12 -12.14 -1.78
C SER A 658 -18.68 -11.77 -3.15
N TYR A 659 -17.99 -10.89 -3.88
CA TYR A 659 -18.41 -10.44 -5.21
C TYR A 659 -18.25 -11.53 -6.28
N VAL A 660 -17.24 -12.40 -6.19
CA VAL A 660 -17.11 -13.57 -7.08
C VAL A 660 -18.22 -14.59 -6.84
N LYS A 661 -18.63 -14.84 -5.59
CA LYS A 661 -19.79 -15.72 -5.30
C LYS A 661 -21.07 -15.17 -5.94
N TRP A 662 -21.34 -13.87 -5.70
CA TRP A 662 -22.46 -13.17 -6.31
C TRP A 662 -22.48 -13.29 -7.84
N LEU A 663 -21.33 -13.15 -8.53
CA LEU A 663 -21.22 -13.29 -9.99
C LEU A 663 -21.52 -14.71 -10.53
N GLY A 664 -21.41 -15.76 -9.69
CA GLY A 664 -21.71 -17.14 -10.10
C GLY A 664 -23.20 -17.47 -10.00
N GLU A 665 -23.82 -17.00 -8.92
CA GLU A 665 -25.25 -17.16 -8.61
C GLU A 665 -26.11 -16.24 -9.47
N PHE A 666 -25.78 -14.94 -9.52
CA PHE A 666 -26.61 -13.89 -10.11
C PHE A 666 -26.01 -13.32 -11.39
N ASN A 667 -26.81 -13.34 -12.46
CA ASN A 667 -26.41 -13.05 -13.84
C ASN A 667 -26.18 -11.54 -14.08
N PRO A 668 -24.94 -11.03 -14.22
CA PRO A 668 -24.70 -9.60 -14.40
C PRO A 668 -25.09 -9.11 -15.80
N VAL A 669 -25.49 -7.84 -15.90
CA VAL A 669 -25.88 -7.15 -17.16
C VAL A 669 -24.93 -5.97 -17.43
N LEU A 670 -23.63 -6.25 -17.46
CA LEU A 670 -22.59 -5.25 -17.67
C LEU A 670 -22.57 -4.74 -19.13
N SER A 671 -22.86 -3.45 -19.32
CA SER A 671 -22.95 -2.81 -20.64
C SER A 671 -21.57 -2.49 -21.26
N SER A 672 -20.93 -3.52 -21.83
CA SER A 672 -19.64 -3.47 -22.55
C SER A 672 -18.40 -3.08 -21.71
N PRO A 673 -17.17 -3.35 -22.22
CA PRO A 673 -15.93 -2.99 -21.53
C PRO A 673 -15.63 -1.48 -21.68
N SER A 674 -16.41 -0.65 -20.99
CA SER A 674 -16.31 0.82 -20.96
C SER A 674 -15.39 1.36 -19.85
N GLY A 675 -14.69 0.49 -19.12
CA GLY A 675 -13.51 0.88 -18.36
C GLY A 675 -12.37 1.27 -19.31
N PRO A 676 -11.64 2.38 -19.09
CA PRO A 676 -10.66 2.88 -20.05
C PRO A 676 -9.54 1.85 -20.31
N PRO A 677 -9.26 1.50 -21.58
CA PRO A 677 -8.19 0.55 -21.90
C PRO A 677 -6.83 1.16 -21.57
N HIS A 678 -6.23 0.67 -20.48
CA HIS A 678 -4.90 1.04 -19.99
C HIS A 678 -4.71 2.54 -19.74
N THR A 679 -5.06 3.01 -18.53
CA THR A 679 -4.57 4.29 -17.99
C THR A 679 -3.04 4.41 -18.05
N TYR A 680 -2.31 3.29 -18.09
CA TYR A 680 -0.87 3.21 -18.35
C TYR A 680 -0.43 3.89 -19.67
N ASN A 681 -1.23 3.80 -20.75
CA ASN A 681 -0.81 4.28 -22.08
C ASN A 681 -0.71 5.81 -22.21
N TRP A 682 -1.27 6.58 -21.27
CA TRP A 682 -1.28 8.05 -21.31
C TRP A 682 -0.11 8.70 -20.57
N LEU A 683 0.75 7.90 -19.90
CA LEU A 683 1.77 8.35 -18.95
C LEU A 683 3.21 7.98 -19.37
N GLY A 684 3.39 7.53 -20.61
CA GLY A 684 4.65 6.98 -21.10
C GLY A 684 4.87 5.50 -20.70
N PRO A 685 5.98 4.88 -21.15
CA PRO A 685 6.18 3.44 -21.05
C PRO A 685 6.45 2.90 -19.65
N ASP A 686 6.77 3.78 -18.68
CA ASP A 686 7.05 3.40 -17.29
C ASP A 686 6.86 4.63 -16.36
N PRO A 687 5.69 4.84 -15.71
CA PRO A 687 5.45 5.98 -14.80
C PRO A 687 6.16 5.83 -13.45
N GLU A 688 6.12 6.83 -12.56
CA GLU A 688 6.61 6.69 -11.18
C GLU A 688 5.60 5.93 -10.29
N PRO A 689 6.02 5.20 -9.23
CA PRO A 689 5.15 4.22 -8.55
C PRO A 689 3.94 4.82 -7.80
N TRP A 690 4.03 6.08 -7.39
CA TRP A 690 2.95 6.80 -6.70
C TRP A 690 1.80 7.24 -7.62
N VAL A 691 1.94 7.06 -8.95
CA VAL A 691 0.87 7.35 -9.91
C VAL A 691 -0.28 6.34 -9.80
N PHE A 692 0.02 5.08 -9.41
CA PHE A 692 -0.98 4.03 -9.18
C PHE A 692 -0.98 3.56 -7.73
N ARG A 693 -1.51 4.40 -6.84
CA ARG A 693 -1.53 4.16 -5.39
C ARG A 693 -2.26 2.90 -4.95
N GLY A 694 -1.96 2.44 -3.74
CA GLY A 694 -2.65 1.36 -3.03
C GLY A 694 -2.12 -0.05 -3.30
N GLY A 695 -1.07 -0.21 -4.12
CA GLY A 695 -0.49 -1.53 -4.44
C GLY A 695 -1.53 -2.53 -4.96
N LEU A 696 -1.47 -3.76 -4.46
CA LEU A 696 -2.36 -4.86 -4.85
C LEU A 696 -3.83 -4.58 -4.48
N SER A 697 -4.09 -4.10 -3.26
CA SER A 697 -5.42 -3.65 -2.82
C SER A 697 -5.98 -2.57 -3.75
N GLY A 698 -5.13 -1.60 -4.13
CA GLY A 698 -5.49 -0.53 -5.06
C GLY A 698 -5.79 -1.03 -6.47
N GLU A 699 -5.09 -2.05 -6.98
CA GLU A 699 -5.43 -2.66 -8.27
C GLU A 699 -6.77 -3.39 -8.20
N PHE A 700 -7.03 -4.16 -7.13
CA PHE A 700 -8.34 -4.78 -6.92
C PHE A 700 -9.48 -3.74 -6.78
N GLN A 701 -9.26 -2.65 -6.06
CA GLN A 701 -10.22 -1.55 -5.93
C GLN A 701 -10.56 -0.94 -7.31
N ARG A 702 -9.56 -0.76 -8.17
CA ARG A 702 -9.74 -0.27 -9.55
C ARG A 702 -10.46 -1.27 -10.47
N LEU A 703 -10.53 -2.55 -10.10
CA LEU A 703 -11.22 -3.60 -10.86
C LEU A 703 -12.67 -3.83 -10.42
N LEU A 704 -13.07 -3.37 -9.24
CA LEU A 704 -14.48 -3.31 -8.83
C LEU A 704 -15.25 -2.25 -9.64
N PRO A 705 -16.57 -2.42 -9.86
CA PRO A 705 -17.38 -1.45 -10.63
C PRO A 705 -17.47 -0.03 -10.04
N ILE A 706 -17.11 0.14 -8.76
CA ILE A 706 -17.32 1.37 -7.97
C ILE A 706 -16.02 2.09 -7.60
N SER A 707 -15.04 2.10 -8.51
CA SER A 707 -13.69 2.66 -8.27
C SER A 707 -13.68 4.16 -7.92
N SER A 708 -14.80 4.87 -8.12
CA SER A 708 -15.11 6.22 -7.64
C SER A 708 -15.24 6.35 -6.11
N SER A 709 -15.71 5.30 -5.42
CA SER A 709 -16.19 5.33 -4.03
C SER A 709 -15.09 5.08 -3.00
N TYR A 710 -13.99 5.85 -3.07
CA TYR A 710 -12.79 5.69 -2.22
C TYR A 710 -13.06 5.69 -0.71
N ASP A 711 -14.07 6.44 -0.25
CA ASP A 711 -14.45 6.58 1.16
C ASP A 711 -14.90 5.26 1.81
N LEU A 712 -15.48 4.34 1.04
CA LEU A 712 -15.88 3.01 1.51
C LEU A 712 -14.67 2.08 1.71
N PHE A 713 -13.60 2.28 0.94
CA PHE A 713 -12.33 1.54 1.07
C PHE A 713 -11.40 2.12 2.15
N CYS A 714 -11.76 3.27 2.74
CA CYS A 714 -11.11 3.81 3.93
C CYS A 714 -11.72 3.20 5.20
N GLN A 715 -11.19 2.04 5.60
CA GLN A 715 -11.48 1.44 6.91
C GLN A 715 -10.64 2.07 8.02
N ALA A 716 -11.21 2.19 9.23
CA ALA A 716 -10.47 2.58 10.42
C ALA A 716 -9.68 1.37 10.96
N LEU A 717 -8.45 1.59 11.41
CA LEU A 717 -7.63 0.56 12.04
C LEU A 717 -8.19 0.20 13.43
N PRO A 718 -8.40 -1.09 13.74
CA PRO A 718 -8.67 -1.55 15.10
C PRO A 718 -7.60 -1.08 16.09
N HIS A 719 -8.00 -0.69 17.30
CA HIS A 719 -7.07 -0.28 18.37
C HIS A 719 -6.16 -1.43 18.86
N THR A 720 -6.60 -2.68 18.66
CA THR A 720 -5.83 -3.91 18.90
C THR A 720 -5.99 -4.84 17.69
N PRO A 721 -4.96 -5.62 17.31
CA PRO A 721 -5.08 -6.63 16.26
C PRO A 721 -6.17 -7.65 16.59
N GLN A 722 -7.13 -7.82 15.67
CA GLN A 722 -8.29 -8.68 15.82
C GLN A 722 -8.29 -9.77 14.74
N THR A 723 -8.42 -11.04 15.18
CA THR A 723 -8.57 -12.22 14.32
C THR A 723 -10.03 -12.51 13.95
N SER A 724 -11.00 -11.82 14.56
CA SER A 724 -12.41 -11.90 14.18
C SER A 724 -12.57 -11.67 12.68
N THR A 725 -13.31 -12.57 12.04
CA THR A 725 -13.37 -12.69 10.58
C THR A 725 -14.83 -12.73 10.17
N TYR A 726 -15.33 -11.55 9.83
CA TYR A 726 -16.67 -11.37 9.28
C TYR A 726 -16.67 -11.78 7.80
N ILE A 727 -17.52 -12.72 7.43
CA ILE A 727 -17.68 -13.21 6.06
C ILE A 727 -18.96 -12.60 5.49
N VAL A 728 -18.81 -11.67 4.56
CA VAL A 728 -19.94 -11.18 3.74
C VAL A 728 -20.19 -12.19 2.63
N ARG A 729 -21.44 -12.61 2.42
CA ARG A 729 -21.84 -13.46 1.28
C ARG A 729 -23.24 -13.10 0.79
N PRO A 730 -23.64 -13.53 -0.42
CA PRO A 730 -25.02 -13.44 -0.85
C PRO A 730 -25.98 -14.16 0.12
N TYR A 731 -27.21 -13.67 0.17
CA TYR A 731 -28.31 -14.29 0.91
C TYR A 731 -28.74 -15.62 0.27
N LEU A 732 -28.94 -16.64 1.09
CA LEU A 732 -29.53 -17.92 0.73
C LEU A 732 -30.88 -18.07 1.45
N PRO A 733 -31.90 -18.74 0.86
CA PRO A 733 -33.18 -18.99 1.53
C PRO A 733 -33.09 -19.76 2.86
N SER A 734 -31.96 -20.42 3.13
CA SER A 734 -31.65 -21.02 4.44
C SER A 734 -31.46 -20.01 5.57
N ASP A 735 -31.14 -18.76 5.24
CA ASP A 735 -30.73 -17.73 6.19
C ASP A 735 -31.92 -16.94 6.75
N GLU A 736 -33.13 -17.15 6.21
CA GLU A 736 -34.34 -16.35 6.48
C GLU A 736 -34.61 -16.21 7.99
N SER A 737 -34.59 -17.32 8.74
CA SER A 737 -34.80 -17.31 10.19
C SER A 737 -33.76 -16.43 10.90
N SER A 738 -32.48 -16.61 10.59
CA SER A 738 -31.38 -15.87 11.21
C SER A 738 -31.46 -14.37 10.87
N VAL A 739 -31.86 -14.03 9.65
CA VAL A 739 -32.10 -12.65 9.22
C VAL A 739 -33.31 -12.05 9.96
N PHE A 740 -34.36 -12.84 10.20
CA PHE A 740 -35.54 -12.43 10.98
C PHE A 740 -35.20 -12.22 12.47
N ASP A 741 -34.34 -13.05 13.05
CA ASP A 741 -33.84 -12.90 14.43
C ASP A 741 -32.95 -11.65 14.59
N VAL A 742 -32.07 -11.37 13.62
CA VAL A 742 -31.30 -10.11 13.55
C VAL A 742 -32.22 -8.90 13.37
N CYS A 743 -33.25 -8.99 12.53
CA CYS A 743 -34.23 -7.91 12.32
C CYS A 743 -35.01 -7.61 13.63
N SER A 744 -35.41 -8.66 14.34
CA SER A 744 -36.17 -8.56 15.59
C SER A 744 -35.34 -8.00 16.75
N SER A 745 -34.05 -8.37 16.84
CA SER A 745 -33.12 -7.91 17.88
C SER A 745 -32.55 -6.50 17.64
N THR A 746 -32.54 -6.02 16.39
CA THR A 746 -32.14 -4.64 16.04
C THR A 746 -33.30 -3.64 15.98
N TRP A 747 -34.54 -4.12 16.18
CA TRP A 747 -35.72 -3.27 16.24
C TRP A 747 -35.65 -2.28 17.42
N LYS A 748 -36.00 -1.02 17.18
CA LYS A 748 -35.99 0.09 18.17
C LYS A 748 -34.70 0.17 19.02
N ASP A 749 -33.55 0.30 18.34
CA ASP A 749 -32.22 0.49 18.96
C ASP A 749 -31.81 -0.61 19.98
N GLY A 750 -32.44 -1.79 19.93
CA GLY A 750 -32.16 -2.91 20.83
C GLY A 750 -32.88 -2.85 22.19
N VAL A 751 -33.93 -2.04 22.34
CA VAL A 751 -34.81 -2.09 23.52
C VAL A 751 -35.68 -3.34 23.43
N GLU A 752 -35.44 -4.33 24.29
CA GLU A 752 -36.12 -5.64 24.28
C GLU A 752 -37.65 -5.55 24.36
N SER A 753 -38.33 -5.57 23.20
CA SER A 753 -39.76 -5.86 23.11
C SER A 753 -40.05 -7.38 23.02
N SER A 754 -39.16 -8.21 23.57
CA SER A 754 -39.20 -9.68 23.49
C SER A 754 -40.51 -10.27 24.02
N HIS A 755 -41.06 -9.67 25.08
CA HIS A 755 -42.35 -10.03 25.67
C HIS A 755 -43.58 -9.48 24.93
N SER A 756 -43.40 -8.63 23.90
CA SER A 756 -44.52 -8.03 23.16
C SER A 756 -44.98 -8.83 21.93
N PHE A 757 -44.21 -9.84 21.50
CA PHE A 757 -44.42 -10.55 20.23
C PHE A 757 -44.42 -12.09 20.39
N GLU A 758 -44.70 -12.64 21.58
CA GLU A 758 -44.47 -14.07 21.88
C GLU A 758 -45.11 -15.05 20.86
N ASN A 759 -46.31 -14.73 20.33
CA ASN A 759 -47.01 -15.49 19.29
C ASN A 759 -46.87 -14.92 17.85
N LEU A 760 -46.16 -13.79 17.66
CA LEU A 760 -46.08 -13.05 16.40
C LEU A 760 -44.63 -12.64 16.04
N LYS A 761 -43.65 -13.46 16.41
CA LYS A 761 -42.21 -13.12 16.33
C LYS A 761 -41.71 -12.75 14.93
N GLN A 762 -42.30 -13.31 13.86
CA GLN A 762 -41.94 -13.00 12.48
C GLN A 762 -42.50 -11.66 11.95
N LEU A 763 -43.58 -11.13 12.57
CA LEU A 763 -44.35 -9.99 12.05
C LEU A 763 -43.50 -8.71 11.79
N PRO A 764 -42.52 -8.33 12.64
CA PRO A 764 -41.64 -7.20 12.32
C PRO A 764 -40.80 -7.48 11.06
N ALA A 765 -40.23 -8.68 10.94
CA ALA A 765 -39.35 -9.03 9.84
C ALA A 765 -40.10 -9.20 8.51
N ASP A 766 -41.26 -9.87 8.48
CA ASP A 766 -42.11 -9.94 7.28
C ASP A 766 -42.46 -8.53 6.75
N ARG A 767 -42.82 -7.61 7.66
CA ARG A 767 -43.15 -6.21 7.32
C ARG A 767 -41.95 -5.42 6.77
N LEU A 768 -40.74 -5.65 7.28
CA LEU A 768 -39.58 -4.77 7.06
C LEU A 768 -38.58 -5.31 6.04
N ILE A 769 -38.36 -6.63 6.02
CA ILE A 769 -37.26 -7.26 5.29
C ILE A 769 -37.73 -8.40 4.37
N GLY A 770 -38.73 -9.17 4.77
CA GLY A 770 -39.21 -10.36 4.03
C GLY A 770 -39.50 -10.06 2.56
N ALA A 771 -40.22 -8.96 2.28
CA ALA A 771 -40.48 -8.50 0.92
C ALA A 771 -39.22 -8.35 0.04
N LEU A 772 -38.11 -7.84 0.56
CA LEU A 772 -36.86 -7.68 -0.18
C LEU A 772 -36.17 -9.04 -0.40
N LEU A 773 -36.18 -9.91 0.61
CA LEU A 773 -35.64 -11.28 0.50
C LEU A 773 -36.41 -12.12 -0.52
N THR A 774 -37.74 -11.98 -0.60
CA THR A 774 -38.59 -12.74 -1.54
C THR A 774 -38.58 -12.15 -2.96
N LEU A 775 -38.59 -10.81 -3.11
CA LEU A 775 -38.78 -10.14 -4.42
C LEU A 775 -37.50 -9.61 -5.07
N SER A 776 -36.37 -9.58 -4.34
CA SER A 776 -35.06 -9.12 -4.80
C SER A 776 -33.86 -9.80 -4.07
N PRO A 777 -33.86 -11.14 -3.90
CA PRO A 777 -32.76 -11.85 -3.22
C PRO A 777 -31.38 -11.59 -3.87
N GLU A 778 -31.35 -11.29 -5.17
CA GLU A 778 -30.12 -11.04 -5.93
C GLU A 778 -29.36 -9.76 -5.52
N TYR A 779 -29.94 -8.91 -4.67
CA TYR A 779 -29.27 -7.76 -4.04
C TYR A 779 -29.20 -7.87 -2.51
N CYS A 780 -29.48 -9.05 -1.96
CA CYS A 780 -29.43 -9.31 -0.52
C CYS A 780 -28.12 -10.00 -0.14
N PHE A 781 -27.50 -9.54 0.94
CA PHE A 781 -26.22 -10.02 1.47
C PHE A 781 -26.33 -10.21 2.99
N VAL A 782 -25.81 -11.32 3.49
CA VAL A 782 -25.66 -11.57 4.92
C VAL A 782 -24.19 -11.40 5.33
N VAL A 783 -23.97 -11.12 6.61
CA VAL A 783 -22.65 -11.26 7.22
C VAL A 783 -22.68 -12.29 8.33
N GLU A 784 -21.72 -13.20 8.28
CA GLU A 784 -21.49 -14.24 9.27
C GLU A 784 -20.24 -13.95 10.10
N ASP A 785 -20.25 -14.31 11.37
CA ASP A 785 -19.07 -14.40 12.22
C ASP A 785 -18.87 -15.85 12.72
N ASN A 786 -18.28 -16.04 13.90
CA ASN A 786 -18.03 -17.37 14.47
C ASN A 786 -19.27 -18.01 15.11
N GLU A 787 -20.31 -17.22 15.42
CA GLU A 787 -21.52 -17.67 16.14
C GLU A 787 -22.72 -17.81 15.19
N GLY A 788 -22.78 -17.02 14.12
CA GLY A 788 -23.78 -17.18 13.07
C GLY A 788 -23.91 -15.95 12.15
N VAL A 789 -25.09 -15.76 11.56
CA VAL A 789 -25.44 -14.53 10.85
C VAL A 789 -25.63 -13.40 11.86
N CYS A 790 -24.73 -12.42 11.86
CA CYS A 790 -24.72 -11.28 12.79
C CYS A 790 -25.20 -9.97 12.15
N GLY A 791 -25.67 -10.01 10.90
CA GLY A 791 -26.09 -8.82 10.16
C GLY A 791 -26.62 -9.13 8.78
N TYR A 792 -27.44 -8.22 8.25
CA TYR A 792 -27.97 -8.29 6.90
C TYR A 792 -27.93 -6.93 6.20
N LEU A 793 -27.91 -7.01 4.88
CA LEU A 793 -28.17 -5.93 3.95
C LEU A 793 -29.16 -6.49 2.93
N ALA A 794 -30.28 -5.80 2.70
CA ALA A 794 -31.23 -6.14 1.66
C ALA A 794 -31.51 -4.92 0.78
N ALA A 795 -31.73 -5.15 -0.50
CA ALA A 795 -31.90 -4.07 -1.47
C ALA A 795 -32.72 -4.52 -2.68
N THR A 796 -33.05 -3.56 -3.54
CA THR A 796 -33.65 -3.81 -4.85
C THR A 796 -33.12 -2.79 -5.86
N HIS A 797 -33.00 -3.21 -7.12
CA HIS A 797 -32.44 -2.38 -8.20
C HIS A 797 -33.34 -1.23 -8.65
N ASN A 798 -34.66 -1.42 -8.57
CA ASN A 798 -35.64 -0.40 -8.92
C ASN A 798 -36.82 -0.40 -7.93
N ALA A 799 -36.85 0.58 -7.03
CA ALA A 799 -37.91 0.77 -6.04
C ALA A 799 -39.31 0.87 -6.68
N LYS A 800 -39.43 1.52 -7.86
CA LYS A 800 -40.70 1.73 -8.57
C LYS A 800 -41.28 0.43 -9.17
N ASP A 801 -40.42 -0.55 -9.45
CA ASP A 801 -40.83 -1.90 -9.85
C ASP A 801 -41.03 -2.82 -8.63
N PHE A 802 -40.20 -2.66 -7.59
CA PHE A 802 -40.33 -3.39 -6.32
C PHE A 802 -41.66 -3.13 -5.63
N TRP A 803 -42.05 -1.86 -5.41
CA TRP A 803 -43.31 -1.55 -4.73
C TRP A 803 -44.54 -2.07 -5.51
N ARG A 804 -44.48 -2.08 -6.84
CA ARG A 804 -45.51 -2.71 -7.69
C ARG A 804 -45.58 -4.23 -7.52
N LYS A 805 -44.44 -4.92 -7.38
CA LYS A 805 -44.41 -6.36 -7.05
C LYS A 805 -44.93 -6.62 -5.63
N TYR A 806 -44.57 -5.76 -4.68
CA TYR A 806 -45.00 -5.84 -3.28
C TYR A 806 -46.53 -5.78 -3.16
N GLU A 807 -47.17 -4.78 -3.78
CA GLU A 807 -48.63 -4.62 -3.76
C GLU A 807 -49.39 -5.78 -4.42
N ILE A 808 -48.84 -6.37 -5.49
CA ILE A 808 -49.52 -7.39 -6.31
C ILE A 808 -49.30 -8.81 -5.77
N ALA A 809 -48.11 -9.13 -5.23
CA ALA A 809 -47.73 -10.49 -4.84
C ALA A 809 -47.59 -10.68 -3.32
N TYR A 810 -46.80 -9.83 -2.65
CA TYR A 810 -46.40 -10.05 -1.26
C TYR A 810 -47.43 -9.53 -0.24
N LEU A 811 -48.03 -8.37 -0.51
CA LEU A 811 -49.01 -7.75 0.37
C LEU A 811 -50.32 -8.56 0.52
N PRO A 812 -50.85 -9.25 -0.52
CA PRO A 812 -51.96 -10.18 -0.35
C PRO A 812 -51.60 -11.38 0.55
N GLU A 813 -50.44 -12.00 0.33
CA GLU A 813 -49.96 -13.14 1.11
C GLU A 813 -49.79 -12.78 2.59
N MET A 814 -49.19 -11.61 2.89
CA MET A 814 -49.05 -11.14 4.27
C MET A 814 -50.39 -10.78 4.93
N ARG A 815 -51.41 -10.40 4.16
CA ARG A 815 -52.76 -10.15 4.68
C ARG A 815 -53.55 -11.43 4.97
N GLU A 816 -53.19 -12.54 4.33
CA GLU A 816 -53.69 -13.89 4.64
C GLU A 816 -52.91 -14.49 5.83
N LYS A 817 -51.58 -14.36 5.86
CA LYS A 817 -50.71 -14.77 6.99
C LYS A 817 -51.07 -14.05 8.29
N TYR A 818 -51.45 -12.77 8.21
CA TYR A 818 -51.82 -11.93 9.35
C TYR A 818 -53.22 -11.36 9.19
N SER A 819 -54.23 -12.18 9.50
CA SER A 819 -55.64 -11.77 9.55
C SER A 819 -55.84 -10.50 10.38
N LYS A 820 -56.66 -9.58 9.87
CA LYS A 820 -57.06 -8.38 10.60
C LYS A 820 -57.86 -8.78 11.85
N PRO A 821 -57.55 -8.25 13.05
CA PRO A 821 -58.34 -8.53 14.25
C PRO A 821 -59.79 -8.05 14.08
N GLU A 822 -60.73 -8.90 14.50
CA GLU A 822 -62.16 -8.57 14.56
C GLU A 822 -62.45 -7.66 15.76
N ALA A 823 -63.48 -6.81 15.65
CA ALA A 823 -63.70 -5.70 16.59
C ALA A 823 -64.55 -6.07 17.82
N GLU A 824 -64.56 -7.35 18.22
CA GLU A 824 -65.48 -7.89 19.24
C GLU A 824 -64.79 -8.51 20.48
N ASP A 825 -63.46 -8.55 20.55
CA ASP A 825 -62.74 -8.89 21.80
C ASP A 825 -62.70 -7.68 22.76
N GLU A 826 -63.03 -7.91 24.04
CA GLU A 826 -63.23 -6.88 25.08
C GLU A 826 -61.93 -6.20 25.59
N MET A 827 -61.17 -5.55 24.70
CA MET A 827 -60.08 -4.62 25.08
C MET A 827 -60.49 -3.18 24.82
N THR A 828 -60.06 -2.24 25.67
CA THR A 828 -60.36 -0.82 25.43
C THR A 828 -59.60 -0.29 24.21
N GLU A 829 -60.18 0.70 23.52
CA GLU A 829 -59.56 1.36 22.36
C GLU A 829 -58.17 1.94 22.69
N ALA A 830 -57.92 2.26 23.97
CA ALA A 830 -56.63 2.71 24.49
C ALA A 830 -55.61 1.57 24.71
N GLU A 831 -56.03 0.34 24.98
CA GLU A 831 -55.14 -0.83 25.09
C GLU A 831 -54.84 -1.42 23.70
N PHE A 832 -55.86 -1.44 22.84
CA PHE A 832 -55.77 -1.91 21.45
C PHE A 832 -54.86 -1.04 20.58
N THR A 833 -54.76 0.27 20.88
CA THR A 833 -53.86 1.19 20.16
C THR A 833 -52.42 1.21 20.71
N ASN A 834 -52.20 0.71 21.93
CA ASN A 834 -50.88 0.71 22.59
C ASN A 834 -50.08 -0.59 22.40
N SER A 835 -50.67 -1.66 21.87
CA SER A 835 -49.97 -2.91 21.58
C SER A 835 -49.23 -2.87 20.21
N PRO A 836 -47.89 -3.01 20.17
CA PRO A 836 -47.13 -2.92 18.92
C PRO A 836 -47.53 -3.90 17.79
N PRO A 837 -47.87 -5.19 18.07
CA PRO A 837 -48.24 -6.13 17.00
C PRO A 837 -49.56 -5.75 16.31
N GLN A 838 -50.60 -5.42 17.08
CA GLN A 838 -51.90 -5.01 16.55
C GLN A 838 -51.77 -3.79 15.64
N LYS A 839 -50.98 -2.78 16.05
CA LYS A 839 -50.68 -1.62 15.21
C LYS A 839 -49.94 -2.01 13.91
N MET A 840 -49.05 -3.01 13.94
CA MET A 840 -48.39 -3.52 12.73
C MET A 840 -49.35 -4.23 11.77
N ILE A 841 -50.29 -5.03 12.28
CA ILE A 841 -51.30 -5.72 11.46
C ILE A 841 -52.29 -4.71 10.86
N VAL A 842 -52.78 -3.76 11.66
CA VAL A 842 -53.66 -2.68 11.17
C VAL A 842 -52.97 -1.84 10.09
N ASP A 843 -51.68 -1.54 10.24
CA ASP A 843 -50.88 -0.88 9.20
C ASP A 843 -50.84 -1.68 7.89
N LEU A 844 -50.55 -3.00 7.93
CA LEU A 844 -50.51 -3.87 6.75
C LEU A 844 -51.86 -3.94 6.00
N HIS A 845 -52.97 -3.90 6.74
CA HIS A 845 -54.32 -3.86 6.16
C HIS A 845 -54.77 -2.43 5.77
N SER A 846 -54.09 -1.37 6.20
CA SER A 846 -54.43 0.01 5.84
C SER A 846 -53.97 0.37 4.42
N THR A 847 -54.91 0.75 3.56
CA THR A 847 -54.66 1.10 2.15
C THR A 847 -54.27 2.58 1.99
N GLY A 848 -53.17 3.00 2.61
CA GLY A 848 -52.65 4.37 2.49
C GLY A 848 -51.40 4.46 1.60
N ASP A 849 -51.20 5.59 0.95
CA ASP A 849 -50.09 5.92 0.00
C ASP A 849 -48.64 5.84 0.57
N ARG A 850 -48.41 5.20 1.72
CA ARG A 850 -47.11 5.14 2.42
C ARG A 850 -45.97 4.49 1.62
N TYR A 851 -46.28 3.83 0.50
CA TYR A 851 -45.30 3.20 -0.39
C TYR A 851 -45.16 3.94 -1.74
N SER A 852 -45.86 5.06 -1.92
CA SER A 852 -45.79 5.94 -3.10
C SER A 852 -44.54 6.83 -3.10
N TYR A 853 -43.39 6.29 -2.64
CA TYR A 853 -42.07 6.94 -2.74
C TYR A 853 -41.53 6.80 -4.17
N GLY A 854 -42.27 7.41 -5.09
CA GLY A 854 -42.13 7.28 -6.54
C GLY A 854 -42.08 8.62 -7.27
N SER A 855 -41.50 9.67 -6.66
CA SER A 855 -41.16 10.87 -7.43
C SER A 855 -40.19 10.48 -8.55
N ASP A 856 -40.44 10.94 -9.77
CA ASP A 856 -39.60 10.58 -10.91
C ASP A 856 -38.15 11.13 -10.77
N LEU A 857 -37.94 12.06 -9.83
CA LEU A 857 -36.63 12.52 -9.39
C LEU A 857 -35.83 11.42 -8.67
N LEU A 858 -36.44 10.66 -7.75
CA LEU A 858 -35.79 9.49 -7.14
C LEU A 858 -35.61 8.38 -8.18
N ALA A 859 -36.62 8.08 -8.98
CA ALA A 859 -36.56 7.00 -9.98
C ALA A 859 -35.49 7.22 -11.07
N SER A 860 -35.09 8.46 -11.33
CA SER A 860 -34.01 8.80 -12.28
C SER A 860 -32.62 8.90 -11.63
N SER A 861 -32.52 9.52 -10.45
CA SER A 861 -31.24 9.77 -9.78
C SER A 861 -30.77 8.64 -8.86
N HIS A 862 -31.70 7.98 -8.18
CA HIS A 862 -31.44 6.98 -7.14
C HIS A 862 -32.46 5.80 -7.22
N PRO A 863 -32.55 5.07 -8.35
CA PRO A 863 -33.57 4.05 -8.57
C PRO A 863 -33.53 2.89 -7.57
N ALA A 864 -32.35 2.51 -7.10
CA ALA A 864 -32.19 1.41 -6.15
C ALA A 864 -32.56 1.85 -4.72
N MET A 865 -33.09 0.92 -3.92
CA MET A 865 -33.41 1.13 -2.49
C MET A 865 -32.70 0.07 -1.66
N MET A 866 -32.22 0.41 -0.46
CA MET A 866 -31.67 -0.55 0.50
C MET A 866 -32.10 -0.34 1.95
N THR A 867 -31.90 -1.38 2.75
CA THR A 867 -31.89 -1.36 4.22
C THR A 867 -30.72 -2.23 4.72
N LEU A 868 -30.18 -1.91 5.89
CA LEU A 868 -29.06 -2.62 6.51
C LEU A 868 -29.26 -2.63 8.03
N ALA A 869 -29.03 -3.78 8.66
CA ALA A 869 -29.00 -3.93 10.10
C ALA A 869 -27.82 -4.82 10.51
N LEU A 870 -27.16 -4.45 11.61
CA LEU A 870 -26.06 -5.19 12.22
C LEU A 870 -26.34 -5.32 13.71
N THR A 871 -25.97 -6.44 14.33
CA THR A 871 -25.99 -6.56 15.79
C THR A 871 -25.00 -5.58 16.43
N GLN A 872 -25.23 -5.19 17.69
CA GLN A 872 -24.38 -4.23 18.40
C GLN A 872 -22.93 -4.71 18.60
N THR A 873 -22.66 -6.01 18.42
CA THR A 873 -21.33 -6.62 18.48
C THR A 873 -20.54 -6.53 17.17
N ALA A 874 -21.18 -6.22 16.05
CA ALA A 874 -20.52 -6.19 14.74
C ALA A 874 -19.64 -4.94 14.55
N ASN A 875 -18.45 -5.13 13.96
CA ASN A 875 -17.52 -4.02 13.71
C ASN A 875 -18.06 -3.07 12.61
N PRO A 876 -18.14 -1.74 12.82
CA PRO A 876 -18.62 -0.78 11.81
C PRO A 876 -17.88 -0.80 10.45
N SER A 877 -16.68 -1.39 10.35
CA SER A 877 -16.03 -1.64 9.05
C SER A 877 -16.80 -2.61 8.16
N VAL A 878 -17.55 -3.55 8.75
CA VAL A 878 -18.39 -4.54 8.06
C VAL A 878 -19.46 -3.86 7.21
N ALA A 879 -20.12 -2.82 7.75
CA ALA A 879 -21.13 -2.05 7.02
C ALA A 879 -20.56 -1.48 5.70
N LYS A 880 -19.31 -1.00 5.71
CA LYS A 880 -18.63 -0.54 4.49
C LYS A 880 -18.37 -1.68 3.51
N SER A 881 -17.88 -2.83 3.97
CA SER A 881 -17.65 -4.00 3.12
C SER A 881 -18.94 -4.54 2.48
N MET A 882 -20.02 -4.68 3.25
CA MET A 882 -21.35 -5.07 2.72
C MET A 882 -21.86 -4.05 1.69
N THR A 883 -21.73 -2.74 2.00
CA THR A 883 -22.09 -1.66 1.07
C THR A 883 -21.29 -1.77 -0.24
N VAL A 884 -19.97 -1.99 -0.20
CA VAL A 884 -19.18 -2.18 -1.44
C VAL A 884 -19.65 -3.36 -2.27
N CYS A 885 -19.99 -4.49 -1.65
CA CYS A 885 -20.54 -5.65 -2.36
C CYS A 885 -21.88 -5.31 -3.04
N LEU A 886 -22.79 -4.66 -2.32
CA LEU A 886 -24.07 -4.18 -2.88
C LEU A 886 -23.87 -3.19 -4.03
N LEU A 887 -23.10 -2.13 -3.82
CA LEU A 887 -22.95 -1.10 -4.84
C LEU A 887 -22.26 -1.67 -6.09
N SER A 888 -21.38 -2.66 -5.94
CA SER A 888 -20.80 -3.41 -7.06
C SER A 888 -21.85 -4.27 -7.79
N ALA A 889 -22.77 -4.92 -7.07
CA ALA A 889 -23.86 -5.70 -7.65
C ALA A 889 -24.87 -4.83 -8.44
N LEU A 890 -25.27 -3.68 -7.86
CA LEU A 890 -26.19 -2.73 -8.48
C LEU A 890 -25.59 -2.00 -9.69
N LYS A 891 -24.32 -1.57 -9.60
CA LYS A 891 -23.61 -0.94 -10.72
C LYS A 891 -23.39 -1.92 -11.88
N SER A 892 -23.19 -3.22 -11.58
CA SER A 892 -23.17 -4.31 -12.59
C SER A 892 -24.52 -4.60 -13.25
N HIS A 893 -25.60 -3.97 -12.78
CA HIS A 893 -26.93 -3.92 -13.41
C HIS A 893 -27.29 -2.52 -13.92
N ASN A 894 -26.32 -1.60 -14.00
CA ASN A 894 -26.44 -0.24 -14.54
C ASN A 894 -27.35 0.71 -13.72
N ALA A 895 -27.51 0.49 -12.42
CA ALA A 895 -28.17 1.49 -11.55
C ALA A 895 -27.38 2.82 -11.53
N SER A 896 -28.09 3.97 -11.45
CA SER A 896 -27.50 5.31 -11.42
C SER A 896 -27.17 5.82 -10.02
N GLY A 897 -27.96 5.44 -9.02
CA GLY A 897 -27.74 5.70 -7.60
C GLY A 897 -28.64 4.82 -6.73
N ILE A 898 -28.51 4.97 -5.42
CA ILE A 898 -29.24 4.23 -4.39
C ILE A 898 -29.76 5.15 -3.29
N HIS A 899 -30.95 4.88 -2.76
CA HIS A 899 -31.53 5.60 -1.62
C HIS A 899 -31.89 4.70 -0.44
N VAL A 900 -32.12 5.34 0.70
CA VAL A 900 -32.45 4.77 2.00
C VAL A 900 -33.53 5.65 2.63
N ILE A 901 -34.49 5.02 3.29
CA ILE A 901 -35.56 5.69 4.03
C ILE A 901 -35.33 5.41 5.53
N VAL A 902 -35.18 6.45 6.34
CA VAL A 902 -34.93 6.34 7.80
C VAL A 902 -35.99 7.14 8.56
N ASP A 903 -36.39 6.65 9.73
CA ASP A 903 -37.13 7.43 10.73
C ASP A 903 -36.30 8.68 11.14
N SER A 904 -36.92 9.86 11.11
CA SER A 904 -36.30 11.14 11.48
C SER A 904 -35.82 11.17 12.94
N ASN A 905 -36.38 10.32 13.81
CA ASN A 905 -35.99 10.17 15.21
C ASN A 905 -34.79 9.23 15.39
N SER A 906 -34.59 8.25 14.51
CA SER A 906 -33.55 7.21 14.59
C SER A 906 -32.16 7.71 14.20
N LYS A 907 -31.60 8.57 15.05
CA LYS A 907 -30.27 9.18 14.87
C LYS A 907 -29.16 8.16 14.61
N HIS A 908 -29.19 6.98 15.25
CA HIS A 908 -28.18 5.94 15.06
C HIS A 908 -28.03 5.52 13.59
N PHE A 909 -29.15 5.23 12.92
CA PHE A 909 -29.15 4.84 11.50
C PHE A 909 -28.77 6.01 10.59
N GLN A 910 -29.22 7.24 10.87
CA GLN A 910 -28.80 8.41 10.11
C GLN A 910 -27.27 8.60 10.18
N ASP A 911 -26.70 8.52 11.38
CA ASP A 911 -25.25 8.57 11.62
C ASP A 911 -24.49 7.45 10.90
N LEU A 912 -25.06 6.24 10.82
CA LEU A 912 -24.49 5.10 10.12
C LEU A 912 -24.43 5.34 8.60
N TYR A 913 -25.55 5.75 7.99
CA TYR A 913 -25.60 6.02 6.55
C TYR A 913 -24.74 7.22 6.13
N LEU A 914 -24.64 8.27 6.98
CA LEU A 914 -23.69 9.36 6.78
C LEU A 914 -22.22 8.87 6.81
N LYS A 915 -21.88 7.91 7.68
CA LYS A 915 -20.54 7.24 7.71
C LYS A 915 -20.30 6.30 6.53
N LEU A 916 -21.36 5.88 5.84
CA LEU A 916 -21.36 5.18 4.54
C LEU A 916 -21.42 6.15 3.35
N GLY A 917 -21.25 7.46 3.57
CA GLY A 917 -21.17 8.48 2.52
C GLY A 917 -22.48 8.74 1.77
N PHE A 918 -23.64 8.40 2.35
CA PHE A 918 -24.92 8.88 1.87
C PHE A 918 -25.12 10.35 2.29
N THR A 919 -25.88 11.12 1.51
CA THR A 919 -26.25 12.51 1.80
C THR A 919 -27.76 12.66 1.91
N LYS A 920 -28.26 13.62 2.69
CA LYS A 920 -29.71 13.92 2.71
C LYS A 920 -30.11 14.55 1.39
N ILE A 921 -31.14 13.99 0.75
CA ILE A 921 -31.72 14.54 -0.48
C ILE A 921 -32.67 15.69 -0.07
N PRO A 922 -32.42 16.96 -0.46
CA PRO A 922 -33.42 18.01 -0.34
C PRO A 922 -34.54 17.82 -1.37
N ASP A 923 -35.66 18.51 -1.19
CA ASP A 923 -36.75 18.62 -2.16
C ASP A 923 -37.56 17.33 -2.43
N LEU A 924 -37.83 16.55 -1.38
CA LEU A 924 -39.03 15.70 -1.31
C LEU A 924 -39.92 16.13 -0.13
N ASP A 925 -41.20 16.32 -0.39
CA ASP A 925 -42.24 16.52 0.63
C ASP A 925 -42.51 15.19 1.37
N THR A 926 -41.65 14.86 2.33
CA THR A 926 -41.83 13.73 3.25
C THR A 926 -42.60 14.14 4.49
N SER A 927 -43.44 13.24 5.00
CA SER A 927 -44.06 13.38 6.33
C SER A 927 -42.99 13.62 7.41
N GLU A 928 -43.32 14.41 8.44
CA GLU A 928 -42.37 14.93 9.45
C GLU A 928 -41.50 13.82 10.09
N ASP A 929 -42.05 12.62 10.25
CA ASP A 929 -41.39 11.44 10.83
C ASP A 929 -40.29 10.78 9.95
N ILE A 930 -40.08 11.19 8.69
CA ILE A 930 -39.21 10.45 7.74
C ILE A 930 -38.12 11.32 7.10
N THR A 931 -36.92 10.76 6.94
CA THR A 931 -35.78 11.35 6.23
C THR A 931 -35.22 10.39 5.18
N ILE A 932 -35.06 10.88 3.94
CA ILE A 932 -34.47 10.13 2.82
C ILE A 932 -33.00 10.51 2.64
N LEU A 933 -32.14 9.49 2.50
CA LEU A 933 -30.71 9.62 2.25
C LEU A 933 -30.36 8.95 0.91
N GLY A 934 -29.44 9.51 0.13
CA GLY A 934 -29.05 9.02 -1.20
C GLY A 934 -27.54 8.94 -1.42
N ARG A 935 -27.11 8.08 -2.35
CA ARG A 935 -25.74 7.97 -2.84
C ARG A 935 -25.71 7.64 -4.34
N VAL A 936 -24.88 8.35 -5.10
CA VAL A 936 -24.60 8.11 -6.53
C VAL A 936 -23.35 7.23 -6.68
N PHE A 937 -23.25 6.42 -7.76
CA PHE A 937 -22.15 5.47 -7.99
C PHE A 937 -21.00 6.01 -8.86
#